data_AF-A0A662X6Y5-F1
#
_entry.id   AF-A0A662X6Y5-F1
#
_cell.length_a   1.000
_cell.length_b   1.000
_cell.length_c   1.000
_cell.angle_alpha   90.00
_cell.angle_beta   90.00
_cell.angle_gamma   90.00
#
_symmetry.space_group_name_H-M   'P 1'
#
loop_
_entity.id
_entity.type
_entity.pdbx_description
1 polymer ?
#
loop_
_entity_poly.entity_id
_entity_poly.type
_entity_poly.pdbx_seq_one_letter_code
_entity_poly.pdbx_strand_id
1 'polypeptide(L)'
;MSDHSDAGHNPLAQNEEASKRILDEREEKPTTPTFSSSSDAFDDSTNSSPIFDFADAALLDDAVDVSYTNNDDEHLLQDIADNMIGRNIPFESPFGVKAQCYADYTASGKSLECIEQFMRTEVMPTYGNTHTTTSVTGLQTTSFREEARQIVARAVNARLTGRDPHDVVLFTGQGCTSAINKFITALGINTARRSHRASKRPVVFTCPFAHHSNLLPWRESMAVDVVEIPEANGGGLDLVVLERQLRSYEGRRLKIGTFAAASNLTGLLADVDKVSTLLHKYGALACWDYATCAPYVDIDMNPKDPAAYKDAIFFSGHKFVGGPGSPGVLVAKTRLLSNEVPTMPGGGTVLFVTEKAHSYLSNRVEREEGGTPDILGSIRLGLAFELKQRVGTRNIMALERRHVAHVRESLSQNDHIVLLGRHGDDVDQLPVFSFMVRFGDRFLHHNFVCALLNDLFGIQARGGCQCASPYAARLLGISPEHIAALGDAIAAKNEVLKPGVARMSVPYFVDDDEVEYILEAVNFVASHGWKFLPQYAFDGHTSAWHHVSRMSSATLSLICMRLRSSKTPNLSTNPEPIRDVAAHRRENLAQAAKLAAVCIQKAASSDSEDQRLAKSDEWLRWFAYPSDTVAAYEKYREKPPLTEKIVGPCQPQRYVGGATTLGRDGVPSTPTSKRGVKGRIWGISHFTTFG
;
A
#
# COMPACT_ATOMS: atom_id res chain seq x y z
N MET A 1 -32.86 1.18 64.15
CA MET A 1 -34.25 0.92 63.74
C MET A 1 -34.36 -0.58 63.54
N SER A 2 -35.00 -1.23 64.53
CA SER A 2 -35.74 -2.50 64.52
C SER A 2 -36.05 -3.10 63.15
N ASP A 3 -36.20 -4.40 62.90
CA ASP A 3 -36.13 -5.71 63.58
C ASP A 3 -36.63 -6.66 62.46
N HIS A 4 -36.24 -7.92 62.21
CA HIS A 4 -36.34 -9.09 63.08
C HIS A 4 -35.79 -10.33 62.30
N SER A 5 -35.04 -11.19 63.02
CA SER A 5 -35.06 -12.68 63.08
C SER A 5 -35.17 -13.52 61.79
N ASP A 6 -34.46 -14.65 61.60
CA ASP A 6 -33.96 -15.61 62.60
C ASP A 6 -32.97 -16.65 62.00
N ALA A 7 -32.21 -17.24 62.94
CA ALA A 7 -31.42 -18.49 63.00
C ALA A 7 -31.22 -19.41 61.77
N GLY A 8 -30.07 -20.09 61.59
CA GLY A 8 -28.93 -20.23 62.49
C GLY A 8 -27.87 -21.27 62.07
N HIS A 9 -26.88 -21.38 62.96
CA HIS A 9 -25.90 -22.46 63.20
C HIS A 9 -24.61 -22.58 62.34
N ASN A 10 -23.52 -22.36 63.08
CA ASN A 10 -22.07 -22.46 62.88
C ASN A 10 -21.61 -23.91 63.30
N PRO A 11 -20.31 -24.29 63.49
CA PRO A 11 -18.98 -23.84 63.02
C PRO A 11 -17.99 -25.01 62.66
N LEU A 12 -16.71 -24.64 62.46
CA LEU A 12 -15.44 -25.36 62.75
C LEU A 12 -14.73 -25.96 61.52
N ALA A 13 -13.58 -25.45 61.03
CA ALA A 13 -12.26 -25.17 61.62
C ALA A 13 -11.28 -26.37 61.57
N GLN A 14 -10.00 -26.03 61.26
CA GLN A 14 -8.75 -26.80 61.34
C GLN A 14 -8.39 -27.59 60.07
N ASN A 15 -7.18 -27.53 59.49
CA ASN A 15 -5.86 -27.35 60.10
C ASN A 15 -4.84 -26.79 59.08
N GLU A 16 -4.09 -25.78 59.52
CA GLU A 16 -2.79 -25.37 58.98
C GLU A 16 -1.70 -25.82 59.95
N GLU A 17 -0.48 -26.01 59.43
CA GLU A 17 0.79 -26.27 60.12
C GLU A 17 1.11 -27.68 60.66
N ALA A 18 2.03 -28.34 59.95
CA ALA A 18 3.16 -29.02 60.59
C ALA A 18 4.38 -28.98 59.66
N SER A 19 5.42 -28.27 60.09
CA SER A 19 6.74 -28.21 59.45
C SER A 19 7.82 -28.56 60.47
N LYS A 20 8.79 -29.37 60.03
CA LYS A 20 10.17 -29.60 60.53
C LYS A 20 10.46 -30.65 61.63
N ARG A 21 11.27 -31.63 61.16
CA ARG A 21 12.36 -32.44 61.77
C ARG A 21 12.02 -33.93 61.62
N ILE A 22 12.80 -34.71 60.88
CA ILE A 22 14.07 -35.34 61.32
C ILE A 22 14.91 -35.74 60.07
N LEU A 23 16.23 -35.61 60.20
CA LEU A 23 17.28 -36.04 59.26
C LEU A 23 17.81 -37.46 59.63
N ASP A 24 18.42 -38.09 58.62
CA ASP A 24 19.34 -39.23 58.62
C ASP A 24 18.78 -40.66 58.75
N GLU A 25 18.86 -41.42 57.64
CA GLU A 25 19.64 -42.67 57.57
C GLU A 25 19.87 -43.18 56.11
N ARG A 26 21.14 -43.10 55.72
CA ARG A 26 22.03 -43.97 54.90
C ARG A 26 21.60 -44.68 53.59
N GLU A 27 22.60 -44.62 52.70
CA GLU A 27 22.82 -45.19 51.36
C GLU A 27 22.61 -46.71 51.21
N GLU A 28 22.00 -47.10 50.08
CA GLU A 28 22.43 -48.26 49.28
C GLU A 28 21.95 -48.07 47.81
N LYS A 29 22.89 -48.05 46.86
CA LYS A 29 22.62 -48.29 45.42
C LYS A 29 22.64 -49.81 45.22
N PRO A 30 21.77 -50.43 44.40
CA PRO A 30 22.08 -50.49 42.97
C PRO A 30 20.91 -50.72 41.97
N THR A 31 21.29 -50.66 40.69
CA THR A 31 20.73 -51.37 39.52
C THR A 31 19.43 -50.91 38.82
N THR A 32 19.64 -50.53 37.55
CA THR A 32 18.73 -50.51 36.41
C THR A 32 17.93 -51.79 36.22
N PRO A 33 16.67 -51.70 35.75
CA PRO A 33 16.07 -52.73 34.92
C PRO A 33 16.08 -52.27 33.45
N THR A 34 16.91 -52.94 32.66
CA THR A 34 16.70 -53.12 31.23
C THR A 34 15.42 -53.93 31.02
N PHE A 35 14.46 -53.38 30.29
CA PHE A 35 13.45 -54.18 29.59
C PHE A 35 13.72 -54.07 28.09
N SER A 36 14.22 -55.16 27.53
CA SER A 36 14.18 -55.45 26.10
C SER A 36 12.92 -56.27 25.81
N SER A 37 12.05 -55.82 24.91
CA SER A 37 11.30 -56.74 24.06
C SER A 37 10.68 -56.00 22.86
N SER A 38 11.07 -56.49 21.69
CA SER A 38 10.28 -56.63 20.46
C SER A 38 9.64 -55.38 19.86
N SER A 39 10.27 -54.98 18.76
CA SER A 39 9.66 -54.36 17.59
C SER A 39 8.31 -54.99 17.21
N ASP A 40 7.24 -54.23 17.32
CA ASP A 40 6.10 -54.32 16.42
C ASP A 40 5.81 -52.92 15.91
N ALA A 41 6.00 -52.77 14.60
CA ALA A 41 5.73 -51.55 13.85
C ALA A 41 4.22 -51.33 13.82
N PHE A 42 3.76 -50.27 14.48
CA PHE A 42 2.48 -49.65 14.14
C PHE A 42 2.74 -48.62 13.06
N ASP A 43 2.44 -49.04 11.84
CA ASP A 43 2.27 -48.21 10.65
C ASP A 43 1.11 -47.25 10.88
N ASP A 44 1.41 -45.98 11.17
CA ASP A 44 0.42 -44.91 11.27
C ASP A 44 0.23 -44.28 9.88
N SER A 45 -0.34 -45.07 8.98
CA SER A 45 -0.69 -44.70 7.61
C SER A 45 -2.19 -44.46 7.45
N THR A 46 -2.85 -43.79 8.41
CA THR A 46 -4.27 -43.43 8.25
C THR A 46 -4.63 -42.07 8.85
N ASN A 47 -4.05 -41.01 8.29
CA ASN A 47 -4.69 -39.69 8.32
C ASN A 47 -4.30 -38.84 7.11
N SER A 48 -4.42 -39.43 5.91
CA SER A 48 -4.42 -38.67 4.67
C SER A 48 -5.78 -38.01 4.51
N SER A 49 -5.82 -36.68 4.61
CA SER A 49 -6.89 -35.89 4.01
C SER A 49 -7.01 -36.29 2.52
N PRO A 50 -8.21 -36.27 1.91
CA PRO A 50 -8.32 -36.55 0.48
C PRO A 50 -7.56 -35.46 -0.27
N ILE A 51 -6.33 -35.76 -0.65
CA ILE A 51 -5.61 -35.05 -1.69
C ILE A 51 -6.42 -35.38 -2.94
N PHE A 52 -7.24 -34.42 -3.40
CA PHE A 52 -7.64 -34.43 -4.79
C PHE A 52 -6.35 -34.32 -5.60
N ASP A 53 -5.96 -35.44 -6.20
CA ASP A 53 -4.84 -35.50 -7.12
C ASP A 53 -5.26 -34.74 -8.38
N PHE A 54 -5.04 -33.42 -8.37
CA PHE A 54 -5.22 -32.55 -9.55
C PHE A 54 -4.10 -32.76 -10.59
N ALA A 55 -3.33 -33.86 -10.52
CA ALA A 55 -2.35 -34.24 -11.52
C ALA A 55 -2.95 -34.41 -12.93
N ASP A 56 -4.25 -34.67 -13.06
CA ASP A 56 -4.92 -34.74 -14.37
C ASP A 56 -5.21 -33.37 -15.00
N ALA A 57 -5.02 -32.25 -14.28
CA ALA A 57 -4.98 -30.92 -14.88
C ALA A 57 -3.56 -30.50 -15.32
N ALA A 58 -2.54 -31.31 -15.01
CA ALA A 58 -1.13 -31.04 -15.31
C ALA A 58 -0.62 -31.74 -16.60
N LEU A 59 -1.52 -32.33 -17.41
CA LEU A 59 -1.19 -32.97 -18.69
C LEU A 59 -1.72 -32.20 -19.92
N LEU A 60 -1.98 -30.91 -19.78
CA LEU A 60 -2.23 -29.99 -20.90
C LEU A 60 -1.11 -28.94 -21.03
N ASP A 61 0.13 -29.35 -20.86
CA ASP A 61 1.33 -28.50 -21.04
C ASP A 61 2.19 -28.94 -22.23
N ASP A 62 1.57 -29.57 -23.23
CA ASP A 62 2.13 -29.67 -24.58
C ASP A 62 1.50 -28.59 -25.46
N ALA A 63 2.19 -27.46 -25.56
CA ALA A 63 2.17 -26.49 -26.65
C ALA A 63 0.91 -26.52 -27.55
N VAL A 64 -0.24 -26.10 -27.02
CA VAL A 64 -1.30 -25.56 -27.87
C VAL A 64 -1.09 -24.06 -27.89
N ASP A 65 -0.46 -23.59 -28.96
CA ASP A 65 -0.52 -22.19 -29.40
C ASP A 65 -1.99 -21.90 -29.74
N VAL A 66 -2.82 -21.70 -28.71
CA VAL A 66 -4.16 -21.15 -28.88
C VAL A 66 -3.90 -19.71 -29.28
N SER A 67 -3.94 -19.45 -30.58
CA SER A 67 -3.90 -18.11 -31.14
C SER A 67 -5.15 -17.36 -30.67
N TYR A 68 -5.12 -16.81 -29.46
CA TYR A 68 -6.07 -15.80 -29.03
C TYR A 68 -5.96 -14.66 -30.02
N THR A 69 -7.06 -14.39 -30.72
CA THR A 69 -7.09 -13.30 -31.68
C THR A 69 -7.12 -11.98 -30.90
N ASN A 70 -6.54 -10.90 -31.43
CA ASN A 70 -6.57 -9.58 -30.77
C ASN A 70 -7.97 -9.15 -30.31
N ASN A 71 -9.04 -9.65 -30.96
CA ASN A 71 -10.43 -9.37 -30.61
C ASN A 71 -10.86 -9.97 -29.26
N ASP A 72 -10.34 -11.13 -28.85
CA ASP A 72 -10.73 -11.78 -27.59
C ASP A 72 -10.16 -11.02 -26.38
N ASP A 73 -8.93 -10.51 -26.53
CA ASP A 73 -8.29 -9.66 -25.53
C ASP A 73 -9.02 -8.32 -25.39
N GLU A 74 -9.39 -7.67 -26.51
CA GLU A 74 -10.16 -6.43 -26.48
C GLU A 74 -11.52 -6.60 -25.79
N HIS A 75 -12.22 -7.71 -26.04
CA HIS A 75 -13.49 -8.00 -25.37
C HIS A 75 -13.31 -8.20 -23.85
N LEU A 76 -12.26 -8.91 -23.43
CA LEU A 76 -11.96 -9.11 -22.01
C LEU A 76 -11.64 -7.79 -21.29
N LEU A 77 -10.89 -6.89 -21.93
CA LEU A 77 -10.60 -5.56 -21.38
C LEU A 77 -11.86 -4.73 -21.23
N GLN A 78 -12.73 -4.74 -22.25
CA GLN A 78 -14.03 -4.08 -22.21
C GLN A 78 -14.90 -4.65 -21.08
N ASP A 79 -14.94 -5.98 -20.93
CA ASP A 79 -15.67 -6.64 -19.85
C ASP A 79 -15.18 -6.22 -18.46
N ILE A 80 -13.86 -6.11 -18.26
CA ILE A 80 -13.29 -5.60 -17.00
C ILE A 80 -13.77 -4.17 -16.73
N ALA A 81 -13.75 -3.34 -17.77
CA ALA A 81 -14.11 -1.94 -17.68
C ALA A 81 -15.61 -1.75 -17.41
N ASP A 82 -16.47 -2.58 -18.01
CA ASP A 82 -17.94 -2.54 -17.86
C ASP A 82 -18.44 -3.17 -16.56
N ASN A 83 -17.74 -4.19 -16.04
CA ASN A 83 -18.04 -4.80 -14.74
C ASN A 83 -17.62 -3.92 -13.55
N MET A 84 -17.01 -2.76 -13.78
CA MET A 84 -16.44 -1.98 -12.70
C MET A 84 -17.50 -1.25 -11.86
N ILE A 85 -17.62 -1.66 -10.59
CA ILE A 85 -18.58 -1.07 -9.66
C ILE A 85 -18.19 0.39 -9.37
N GLY A 86 -19.13 1.29 -9.63
CA GLY A 86 -18.95 2.73 -9.40
C GLY A 86 -18.55 3.52 -10.65
N ARG A 87 -18.18 2.86 -11.75
CA ARG A 87 -17.83 3.54 -13.00
C ARG A 87 -19.04 4.30 -13.55
N ASN A 88 -18.84 5.55 -13.96
CA ASN A 88 -19.87 6.43 -14.52
C ASN A 88 -21.07 6.72 -13.61
N ILE A 89 -20.98 6.37 -12.32
CA ILE A 89 -22.02 6.71 -11.33
C ILE A 89 -22.06 8.23 -11.17
N PRO A 90 -23.24 8.86 -11.31
CA PRO A 90 -23.37 10.30 -11.17
C PRO A 90 -23.22 10.72 -9.71
N PHE A 91 -22.58 11.86 -9.49
CA PHE A 91 -22.56 12.57 -8.22
C PHE A 91 -22.72 14.07 -8.42
N GLU A 92 -23.28 14.75 -7.41
CA GLU A 92 -23.45 16.20 -7.43
C GLU A 92 -22.14 16.92 -7.14
N SER A 93 -21.81 17.91 -7.97
CA SER A 93 -20.66 18.79 -7.77
C SER A 93 -21.11 20.27 -7.79
N PRO A 94 -20.26 21.21 -7.34
CA PRO A 94 -20.52 22.64 -7.47
C PRO A 94 -20.76 23.12 -8.92
N PHE A 95 -20.35 22.33 -9.92
CA PHE A 95 -20.51 22.64 -11.34
C PHE A 95 -21.51 21.70 -12.04
N GLY A 96 -22.45 21.14 -11.29
CA GLY A 96 -23.50 20.24 -11.76
C GLY A 96 -23.15 18.76 -11.59
N VAL A 97 -24.01 17.88 -12.10
CA VAL A 97 -23.79 16.43 -12.02
C VAL A 97 -22.52 16.04 -12.80
N LYS A 98 -21.72 15.14 -12.24
CA LYS A 98 -20.53 14.55 -12.88
C LYS A 98 -20.58 13.03 -12.82
N ALA A 99 -20.17 12.38 -13.91
CA ALA A 99 -19.89 10.94 -13.92
C ALA A 99 -18.56 10.66 -13.19
N GLN A 100 -18.53 9.70 -12.27
CA GLN A 100 -17.28 9.26 -11.65
C GLN A 100 -16.32 8.67 -12.70
N CYS A 101 -15.15 9.27 -12.84
CA CYS A 101 -14.01 8.76 -13.61
C CYS A 101 -12.83 8.54 -12.64
N TYR A 102 -12.40 7.29 -12.45
CA TYR A 102 -11.43 6.96 -11.41
C TYR A 102 -10.01 6.95 -11.96
N ALA A 103 -9.11 7.75 -11.40
CA ALA A 103 -7.72 7.87 -11.87
C ALA A 103 -6.70 7.66 -10.74
N ASP A 104 -7.07 6.92 -9.68
CA ASP A 104 -6.19 6.64 -8.52
C ASP A 104 -5.98 5.14 -8.27
N TYR A 105 -5.95 4.33 -9.34
CA TYR A 105 -5.71 2.87 -9.28
C TYR A 105 -4.41 2.48 -8.57
N THR A 106 -3.40 3.37 -8.56
CA THR A 106 -2.16 3.15 -7.79
C THR A 106 -2.41 3.03 -6.28
N ALA A 107 -3.43 3.69 -5.76
CA ALA A 107 -3.83 3.59 -4.36
C ALA A 107 -4.58 2.30 -4.07
N SER A 108 -5.58 1.98 -4.88
CA SER A 108 -6.42 0.78 -4.74
C SER A 108 -7.11 0.49 -6.07
N GLY A 109 -7.32 -0.78 -6.39
CA GLY A 109 -8.20 -1.18 -7.48
C GLY A 109 -9.67 -0.88 -7.16
N LYS A 110 -10.54 -1.11 -8.13
CA LYS A 110 -12.00 -1.08 -7.99
C LYS A 110 -12.56 -2.50 -7.94
N SER A 111 -13.71 -2.70 -7.29
CA SER A 111 -14.41 -3.99 -7.29
C SER A 111 -15.06 -4.24 -8.66
N LEU A 112 -15.19 -5.53 -9.01
CA LEU A 112 -15.86 -5.97 -10.23
C LEU A 112 -17.15 -6.70 -9.87
N GLU A 113 -18.24 -6.36 -10.56
CA GLU A 113 -19.57 -6.95 -10.35
C GLU A 113 -19.51 -8.47 -10.55
N CYS A 114 -18.84 -8.97 -11.58
CA CYS A 114 -18.69 -10.42 -11.81
C CYS A 114 -18.04 -11.16 -10.62
N ILE A 115 -17.00 -10.59 -10.00
CA ILE A 115 -16.35 -11.17 -8.83
C ILE A 115 -17.25 -11.09 -7.61
N GLU A 116 -17.86 -9.94 -7.33
CA GLU A 116 -18.75 -9.80 -6.17
C GLU A 116 -20.02 -10.65 -6.30
N GLN A 117 -20.52 -10.83 -7.52
CA GLN A 117 -21.63 -11.73 -7.84
C GLN A 117 -21.24 -13.19 -7.54
N PHE A 118 -20.08 -13.66 -8.00
CA PHE A 118 -19.58 -15.01 -7.71
C PHE A 118 -19.36 -15.21 -6.20
N MET A 119 -18.76 -14.22 -5.53
CA MET A 119 -18.61 -14.24 -4.08
C MET A 119 -19.97 -14.37 -3.38
N ARG A 120 -20.99 -13.65 -3.84
CA ARG A 120 -22.34 -13.66 -3.27
C ARG A 120 -23.08 -14.98 -3.53
N THR A 121 -22.96 -15.57 -4.72
CA THR A 121 -23.79 -16.74 -5.11
C THR A 121 -23.12 -18.09 -4.88
N GLU A 122 -21.79 -18.17 -4.97
CA GLU A 122 -21.08 -19.46 -4.89
C GLU A 122 -20.27 -19.60 -3.58
N VAL A 123 -19.65 -18.51 -3.12
CA VAL A 123 -18.72 -18.57 -1.97
C VAL A 123 -19.44 -18.37 -0.64
N MET A 124 -20.17 -17.25 -0.48
CA MET A 124 -20.83 -16.90 0.79
C MET A 124 -21.89 -17.92 1.27
N PRO A 125 -22.69 -18.57 0.40
CA PRO A 125 -23.67 -19.55 0.85
C PRO A 125 -23.07 -20.80 1.50
N THR A 126 -21.83 -21.13 1.15
CA THR A 126 -21.08 -22.28 1.71
C THR A 126 -20.08 -21.86 2.78
N TYR A 127 -20.14 -20.60 3.26
CA TYR A 127 -19.17 -20.09 4.22
C TYR A 127 -19.15 -20.87 5.54
N GLY A 128 -17.97 -21.35 5.91
CA GLY A 128 -17.64 -21.94 7.21
C GLY A 128 -16.27 -21.45 7.67
N ASN A 129 -16.00 -21.53 8.97
CA ASN A 129 -14.65 -21.22 9.45
C ASN A 129 -13.68 -22.34 9.03
N THR A 130 -12.46 -21.97 8.65
CA THR A 130 -11.37 -22.91 8.38
C THR A 130 -10.96 -23.60 9.69
N HIS A 131 -10.21 -24.71 9.62
CA HIS A 131 -9.80 -25.57 10.76
C HIS A 131 -10.85 -26.59 11.25
N THR A 132 -12.02 -26.66 10.62
CA THR A 132 -12.99 -27.75 10.78
C THR A 132 -13.36 -28.27 9.41
N THR A 133 -12.83 -29.44 9.02
CA THR A 133 -13.07 -30.07 7.71
C THR A 133 -14.22 -31.08 7.72
N THR A 134 -14.89 -31.24 8.87
CA THR A 134 -15.97 -32.23 9.05
C THR A 134 -17.29 -31.80 8.43
N SER A 135 -17.57 -30.49 8.35
CA SER A 135 -18.78 -29.96 7.71
C SER A 135 -18.51 -29.56 6.26
N VAL A 136 -19.54 -29.66 5.42
CA VAL A 136 -19.49 -29.24 4.01
C VAL A 136 -19.03 -27.79 3.87
N THR A 137 -19.49 -26.89 4.74
CA THR A 137 -19.15 -25.46 4.68
C THR A 137 -17.69 -25.19 5.04
N GLY A 138 -17.17 -25.83 6.08
CA GLY A 138 -15.77 -25.70 6.48
C GLY A 138 -14.82 -26.33 5.46
N LEU A 139 -15.20 -27.48 4.88
CA LEU A 139 -14.45 -28.13 3.81
C LEU A 139 -14.39 -27.25 2.55
N GLN A 140 -15.54 -26.73 2.09
CA GLN A 140 -15.63 -25.96 0.86
C GLN A 140 -14.82 -24.66 0.93
N THR A 141 -14.96 -23.91 2.03
CA THR A 141 -14.20 -22.65 2.22
C THR A 141 -12.70 -22.89 2.38
N THR A 142 -12.30 -23.98 3.03
CA THR A 142 -10.89 -24.39 3.10
C THR A 142 -10.36 -24.68 1.69
N SER A 143 -11.12 -25.41 0.87
CA SER A 143 -10.76 -25.71 -0.52
C SER A 143 -10.57 -24.45 -1.36
N PHE A 144 -11.55 -23.54 -1.39
CA PHE A 144 -11.45 -22.28 -2.14
C PHE A 144 -10.25 -21.44 -1.71
N ARG A 145 -9.94 -21.42 -0.41
CA ARG A 145 -8.83 -20.64 0.11
C ARG A 145 -7.47 -21.23 -0.30
N GLU A 146 -7.32 -22.54 -0.25
CA GLU A 146 -6.08 -23.19 -0.69
C GLU A 146 -5.94 -23.15 -2.22
N GLU A 147 -7.04 -23.22 -2.97
CA GLU A 147 -7.04 -22.96 -4.41
C GLU A 147 -6.57 -21.53 -4.72
N ALA A 148 -7.08 -20.52 -4.00
CA ALA A 148 -6.62 -19.14 -4.15
C ALA A 148 -5.11 -19.01 -3.86
N ARG A 149 -4.59 -19.73 -2.86
CA ARG A 149 -3.15 -19.78 -2.58
C ARG A 149 -2.36 -20.41 -3.72
N GLN A 150 -2.86 -21.50 -4.31
CA GLN A 150 -2.22 -22.13 -5.47
C GLN A 150 -2.24 -21.23 -6.70
N ILE A 151 -3.34 -20.52 -6.96
CA ILE A 151 -3.44 -19.54 -8.05
C ILE A 151 -2.36 -18.46 -7.87
N VAL A 152 -2.27 -17.87 -6.67
CA VAL A 152 -1.23 -16.88 -6.36
C VAL A 152 0.16 -17.49 -6.54
N ALA A 153 0.41 -18.69 -6.03
CA ALA A 153 1.71 -19.36 -6.13
C ALA A 153 2.13 -19.60 -7.58
N ARG A 154 1.23 -20.13 -8.42
CA ARG A 154 1.48 -20.33 -9.86
C ARG A 154 1.78 -19.00 -10.54
N ALA A 155 0.97 -17.98 -10.28
CA ALA A 155 1.10 -16.65 -10.88
C ALA A 155 2.38 -15.91 -10.49
N VAL A 156 3.05 -16.31 -9.40
CA VAL A 156 4.35 -15.73 -8.99
C VAL A 156 5.52 -16.72 -9.12
N ASN A 157 5.30 -17.87 -9.75
CA ASN A 157 6.28 -18.97 -9.86
C ASN A 157 6.86 -19.42 -8.50
N ALA A 158 6.02 -19.53 -7.47
CA ALA A 158 6.40 -20.05 -6.15
C ALA A 158 6.24 -21.57 -6.08
N ARG A 159 7.25 -22.27 -5.57
CA ARG A 159 7.30 -23.73 -5.46
C ARG A 159 6.80 -24.19 -4.10
N LEU A 160 5.47 -24.37 -3.99
CA LEU A 160 4.81 -24.83 -2.77
C LEU A 160 4.83 -26.36 -2.60
N THR A 161 4.82 -27.11 -3.72
CA THR A 161 4.75 -28.57 -3.75
C THR A 161 5.74 -29.13 -4.79
N GLY A 162 5.86 -30.46 -4.88
CA GLY A 162 6.72 -31.15 -5.85
C GLY A 162 8.02 -31.69 -5.25
N ARG A 163 9.06 -31.87 -6.09
CA ARG A 163 10.32 -32.53 -5.70
C ARG A 163 11.21 -31.71 -4.77
N ASP A 164 11.08 -30.38 -4.78
CA ASP A 164 11.87 -29.46 -3.96
C ASP A 164 11.03 -28.23 -3.55
N PRO A 165 10.04 -28.40 -2.64
CA PRO A 165 9.22 -27.30 -2.17
C PRO A 165 10.03 -26.43 -1.20
N HIS A 166 10.25 -25.17 -1.56
CA HIS A 166 11.08 -24.26 -0.77
C HIS A 166 10.53 -22.84 -0.69
N ASP A 167 9.30 -22.62 -1.15
CA ASP A 167 8.57 -21.37 -0.99
C ASP A 167 7.33 -21.56 -0.11
N VAL A 168 6.86 -20.45 0.47
CA VAL A 168 5.55 -20.32 1.10
C VAL A 168 4.83 -19.11 0.54
N VAL A 169 3.50 -19.18 0.48
CA VAL A 169 2.61 -18.03 0.27
C VAL A 169 1.82 -17.85 1.56
N LEU A 170 1.87 -16.67 2.18
CA LEU A 170 1.16 -16.32 3.41
C LEU A 170 0.24 -15.13 3.17
N PHE A 171 -1.02 -15.22 3.63
CA PHE A 171 -1.95 -14.12 3.69
C PHE A 171 -1.78 -13.38 5.02
N THR A 172 -1.44 -12.10 4.96
CA THR A 172 -0.86 -11.39 6.12
C THR A 172 -1.76 -10.30 6.70
N GLY A 173 -3.00 -10.16 6.24
CA GLY A 173 -3.93 -9.13 6.72
C GLY A 173 -3.79 -7.81 5.96
N GLN A 174 -3.44 -6.71 6.62
CA GLN A 174 -3.53 -5.35 6.06
C GLN A 174 -2.40 -5.02 5.06
N GLY A 175 -2.59 -5.47 3.82
CA GLY A 175 -1.72 -5.14 2.68
C GLY A 175 -0.25 -5.51 2.89
N CYS A 176 0.60 -4.91 2.04
CA CYS A 176 2.05 -5.09 2.06
C CYS A 176 2.67 -4.70 3.41
N THR A 177 2.09 -3.75 4.13
CA THR A 177 2.55 -3.33 5.46
C THR A 177 2.58 -4.49 6.45
N SER A 178 1.49 -5.27 6.55
CA SER A 178 1.48 -6.43 7.45
C SER A 178 2.38 -7.55 6.95
N ALA A 179 2.54 -7.71 5.63
CA ALA A 179 3.46 -8.70 5.04
C ALA A 179 4.91 -8.44 5.45
N ILE A 180 5.35 -7.18 5.34
CA ILE A 180 6.72 -6.76 5.72
C ILE A 180 6.96 -6.94 7.22
N ASN A 181 6.03 -6.50 8.08
CA ASN A 181 6.18 -6.66 9.53
C ASN A 181 6.20 -8.14 9.96
N LYS A 182 5.37 -8.98 9.32
CA LYS A 182 5.39 -10.43 9.52
C LYS A 182 6.75 -11.00 9.12
N PHE A 183 7.27 -10.64 7.96
CA PHE A 183 8.58 -11.10 7.49
C PHE A 183 9.72 -10.72 8.45
N ILE A 184 9.77 -9.46 8.90
CA ILE A 184 10.77 -8.99 9.87
C ILE A 184 10.75 -9.84 11.14
N THR A 185 9.55 -10.12 11.64
CA THR A 185 9.36 -10.92 12.86
C THR A 185 9.73 -12.39 12.62
N ALA A 186 9.37 -12.96 11.48
CA ALA A 186 9.69 -14.34 11.10
C ALA A 186 11.20 -14.59 10.90
N LEU A 187 11.95 -13.55 10.50
CA LEU A 187 13.42 -13.57 10.48
C LEU A 187 14.05 -13.57 11.89
N GLY A 188 13.25 -13.45 12.95
CA GLY A 188 13.72 -13.37 14.33
C GLY A 188 14.38 -12.02 14.67
N ILE A 189 14.13 -10.97 13.89
CA ILE A 189 14.64 -9.63 14.16
C ILE A 189 13.77 -8.99 15.25
N ASN A 190 14.11 -9.29 16.50
CA ASN A 190 13.44 -8.74 17.68
C ASN A 190 13.81 -7.25 17.86
N THR A 191 12.82 -6.37 17.77
CA THR A 191 12.98 -4.91 17.77
C THR A 191 13.52 -4.33 19.08
N ALA A 192 13.53 -5.10 20.18
CA ALA A 192 13.79 -4.56 21.51
C ALA A 192 15.27 -4.50 21.94
N ARG A 193 16.19 -5.23 21.29
CA ARG A 193 17.60 -5.31 21.75
C ARG A 193 18.60 -5.18 20.62
N ARG A 194 19.46 -4.16 20.73
CA ARG A 194 20.61 -3.93 19.85
C ARG A 194 21.83 -4.68 20.37
N SER A 195 22.45 -5.53 19.56
CA SER A 195 23.73 -6.16 19.94
C SER A 195 24.83 -5.10 20.08
N HIS A 196 25.75 -5.23 21.04
CA HIS A 196 26.91 -4.35 21.10
C HIS A 196 27.93 -4.63 19.99
N ARG A 197 27.99 -5.88 19.50
CA ARG A 197 28.91 -6.28 18.43
C ARG A 197 28.28 -5.98 17.06
N ALA A 198 28.92 -5.12 16.29
CA ALA A 198 28.45 -4.73 14.95
C ALA A 198 28.23 -5.96 14.04
N SER A 199 29.16 -6.92 14.01
CA SER A 199 29.04 -8.15 13.19
C SER A 199 27.78 -8.99 13.45
N LYS A 200 27.17 -8.85 14.64
CA LYS A 200 25.94 -9.55 15.03
C LYS A 200 24.66 -8.76 14.72
N ARG A 201 24.75 -7.47 14.35
CA ARG A 201 23.58 -6.67 13.94
C ARG A 201 23.29 -6.91 12.46
N PRO A 202 22.05 -7.23 12.08
CA PRO A 202 21.65 -7.20 10.68
C PRO A 202 21.87 -5.82 10.07
N VAL A 203 22.16 -5.79 8.77
CA VAL A 203 22.19 -4.57 7.96
C VAL A 203 21.12 -4.64 6.87
N VAL A 204 20.38 -3.55 6.69
CA VAL A 204 19.29 -3.42 5.73
C VAL A 204 19.63 -2.32 4.74
N PHE A 205 19.69 -2.68 3.46
CA PHE A 205 19.86 -1.75 2.34
C PHE A 205 18.48 -1.37 1.81
N THR A 206 18.19 -0.07 1.75
CA THR A 206 16.94 0.51 1.25
C THR A 206 17.23 1.61 0.23
N CYS A 207 16.22 2.33 -0.24
CA CYS A 207 16.35 3.40 -1.23
C CYS A 207 15.46 4.62 -0.88
N PRO A 208 15.76 5.82 -1.40
CA PRO A 208 14.96 7.03 -1.18
C PRO A 208 13.48 6.89 -1.59
N PHE A 209 13.21 6.08 -2.62
CA PHE A 209 11.88 5.82 -3.19
C PHE A 209 11.14 4.63 -2.56
N ALA A 210 11.59 4.16 -1.41
CA ALA A 210 10.84 3.20 -0.61
C ALA A 210 9.53 3.81 -0.08
N HIS A 211 8.43 3.08 -0.22
CA HIS A 211 7.18 3.39 0.46
C HIS A 211 7.38 3.30 1.98
N HIS A 212 6.66 4.10 2.76
CA HIS A 212 6.78 4.14 4.23
C HIS A 212 6.62 2.75 4.88
N SER A 213 5.75 1.90 4.34
CA SER A 213 5.58 0.50 4.77
C SER A 213 6.85 -0.35 4.67
N ASN A 214 7.75 -0.05 3.73
CA ASN A 214 9.03 -0.74 3.55
C ASN A 214 10.23 0.11 4.01
N LEU A 215 9.98 1.15 4.83
CA LEU A 215 11.01 2.03 5.38
C LEU A 215 10.93 2.12 6.90
N LEU A 216 9.74 2.44 7.42
CA LEU A 216 9.53 2.71 8.85
C LEU A 216 9.76 1.47 9.74
N PRO A 217 9.30 0.26 9.40
CA PRO A 217 9.57 -0.92 10.23
C PRO A 217 11.06 -1.18 10.45
N TRP A 218 11.89 -0.88 9.45
CA TRP A 218 13.33 -1.01 9.55
C TRP A 218 13.97 0.13 10.36
N ARG A 219 13.50 1.37 10.19
CA ARG A 219 13.99 2.54 10.96
C ARG A 219 13.66 2.45 12.45
N GLU A 220 12.49 1.92 12.80
CA GLU A 220 12.05 1.73 14.19
C GLU A 220 12.69 0.50 14.85
N SER A 221 13.30 -0.39 14.08
CA SER A 221 14.00 -1.56 14.64
C SER A 221 15.38 -1.17 15.18
N MET A 222 15.53 -1.16 16.51
CA MET A 222 16.81 -0.88 17.15
C MET A 222 17.90 -1.93 16.86
N ALA A 223 17.49 -3.12 16.42
CA ALA A 223 18.36 -4.26 16.17
C ALA A 223 19.19 -4.14 14.89
N VAL A 224 18.75 -3.32 13.92
CA VAL A 224 19.33 -3.25 12.58
C VAL A 224 20.16 -1.97 12.37
N ASP A 225 21.09 -2.04 11.42
CA ASP A 225 21.69 -0.85 10.81
C ASP A 225 21.02 -0.63 9.44
N VAL A 226 20.47 0.56 9.19
CA VAL A 226 19.84 0.91 7.90
C VAL A 226 20.82 1.71 7.05
N VAL A 227 21.01 1.28 5.81
CA VAL A 227 21.86 1.91 4.80
C VAL A 227 20.98 2.29 3.62
N GLU A 228 20.91 3.59 3.33
CA GLU A 228 20.19 4.09 2.16
C GLU A 228 21.12 4.09 0.94
N ILE A 229 20.70 3.42 -0.13
CA ILE A 229 21.35 3.42 -1.43
C ILE A 229 20.73 4.52 -2.29
N PRO A 230 21.52 5.47 -2.81
CA PRO A 230 20.99 6.59 -3.56
C PRO A 230 20.37 6.16 -4.89
N GLU A 231 19.62 7.07 -5.47
CA GLU A 231 19.16 6.97 -6.84
C GLU A 231 20.31 7.22 -7.82
N ALA A 232 20.38 6.44 -8.90
CA ALA A 232 21.43 6.58 -9.91
C ALA A 232 21.21 7.85 -10.77
N ASN A 233 22.28 8.29 -11.45
CA ASN A 233 22.21 9.37 -12.44
C ASN A 233 21.33 9.06 -13.66
N GLY A 234 20.92 7.81 -13.87
CA GLY A 234 19.92 7.38 -14.87
C GLY A 234 18.50 7.21 -14.30
N GLY A 235 18.33 7.35 -12.98
CA GLY A 235 17.12 6.91 -12.28
C GLY A 235 17.28 5.50 -11.72
N GLY A 236 16.34 5.10 -10.88
CA GLY A 236 16.39 3.79 -10.22
C GLY A 236 17.54 3.67 -9.23
N LEU A 237 17.87 2.45 -8.83
CA LEU A 237 18.84 2.17 -7.77
C LEU A 237 20.29 2.29 -8.28
N ASP A 238 21.16 3.00 -7.54
CA ASP A 238 22.59 3.05 -7.86
C ASP A 238 23.29 1.73 -7.48
N LEU A 239 23.48 0.87 -8.49
CA LEU A 239 24.10 -0.45 -8.32
C LEU A 239 25.58 -0.39 -7.95
N VAL A 240 26.29 0.67 -8.37
CA VAL A 240 27.71 0.85 -8.04
C VAL A 240 27.86 1.16 -6.56
N VAL A 241 26.99 2.06 -6.05
CA VAL A 241 26.95 2.35 -4.61
C VAL A 241 26.46 1.15 -3.82
N LEU A 242 25.45 0.42 -4.30
CA LEU A 242 24.99 -0.82 -3.66
C LEU A 242 26.13 -1.83 -3.53
N GLU A 243 26.85 -2.12 -4.61
CA GLU A 243 27.98 -3.08 -4.58
C GLU A 243 29.05 -2.65 -3.58
N ARG A 244 29.42 -1.36 -3.57
CA ARG A 244 30.39 -0.82 -2.60
C ARG A 244 29.93 -0.99 -1.15
N GLN A 245 28.65 -0.73 -0.87
CA GLN A 245 28.07 -0.90 0.46
C GLN A 245 27.99 -2.39 0.85
N LEU A 246 27.62 -3.27 -0.07
CA LEU A 246 27.62 -4.72 0.19
C LEU A 246 29.02 -5.22 0.60
N ARG A 247 30.08 -4.75 -0.07
CA ARG A 247 31.48 -5.03 0.31
C ARG A 247 31.83 -4.48 1.70
N SER A 248 31.50 -3.23 2.00
CA SER A 248 31.84 -2.63 3.30
C SER A 248 31.16 -3.30 4.49
N TYR A 249 30.06 -4.03 4.25
CA TYR A 249 29.33 -4.79 5.26
C TYR A 249 29.51 -6.31 5.12
N GLU A 250 30.54 -6.79 4.41
CA GLU A 250 30.76 -8.23 4.17
C GLU A 250 30.76 -9.08 5.45
N GLY A 251 31.34 -8.55 6.53
CA GLY A 251 31.42 -9.19 7.85
C GLY A 251 30.12 -9.19 8.67
N ARG A 252 28.99 -8.73 8.12
CA ARG A 252 27.67 -8.84 8.74
C ARG A 252 27.05 -10.21 8.45
N ARG A 253 26.58 -10.88 9.50
CA ARG A 253 25.94 -12.21 9.39
C ARG A 253 24.66 -12.19 8.56
N LEU A 254 23.86 -11.13 8.68
CA LEU A 254 22.60 -10.97 7.95
C LEU A 254 22.61 -9.62 7.22
N LYS A 255 22.51 -9.68 5.90
CA LYS A 255 22.40 -8.55 4.99
C LYS A 255 21.07 -8.69 4.25
N ILE A 256 20.30 -7.62 4.16
CA ILE A 256 18.98 -7.63 3.51
C ILE A 256 18.92 -6.44 2.57
N GLY A 257 18.73 -6.68 1.28
CA GLY A 257 18.27 -5.65 0.35
C GLY A 257 16.76 -5.66 0.31
N THR A 258 16.11 -4.53 0.60
CA THR A 258 14.66 -4.39 0.51
C THR A 258 14.29 -3.14 -0.29
N PHE A 259 13.75 -3.35 -1.49
CA PHE A 259 13.52 -2.29 -2.46
C PHE A 259 12.11 -2.36 -3.04
N ALA A 260 11.61 -1.22 -3.54
CA ALA A 260 10.37 -1.20 -4.31
C ALA A 260 10.65 -1.72 -5.72
N ALA A 261 9.83 -2.65 -6.20
CA ALA A 261 9.87 -3.11 -7.59
C ALA A 261 9.32 -2.04 -8.55
N ALA A 262 8.47 -1.13 -8.06
CA ALA A 262 8.03 0.05 -8.79
C ALA A 262 7.75 1.25 -7.86
N SER A 263 8.12 2.44 -8.31
CA SER A 263 7.83 3.69 -7.60
C SER A 263 6.33 4.01 -7.62
N ASN A 264 5.73 4.28 -6.46
CA ASN A 264 4.31 4.65 -6.36
C ASN A 264 4.02 6.13 -6.71
N LEU A 265 5.06 6.92 -6.95
CA LEU A 265 4.96 8.32 -7.41
C LEU A 265 5.16 8.43 -8.91
N THR A 266 6.12 7.70 -9.46
CA THR A 266 6.59 7.87 -10.84
C THR A 266 6.36 6.63 -11.69
N GLY A 267 5.86 5.52 -11.14
CA GLY A 267 5.67 4.27 -11.89
C GLY A 267 6.95 3.56 -12.34
N LEU A 268 8.12 4.17 -12.17
CA LEU A 268 9.41 3.65 -12.59
C LEU A 268 9.65 2.23 -12.06
N LEU A 269 9.93 1.30 -12.96
CA LEU A 269 10.19 -0.11 -12.65
C LEU A 269 11.67 -0.33 -12.32
N ALA A 270 11.93 -1.21 -11.35
CA ALA A 270 13.27 -1.68 -11.04
C ALA A 270 13.62 -2.95 -11.84
N ASP A 271 14.88 -3.09 -12.22
CA ASP A 271 15.43 -4.35 -12.71
C ASP A 271 15.69 -5.29 -11.52
N VAL A 272 14.63 -5.98 -11.12
CA VAL A 272 14.60 -6.82 -9.91
C VAL A 272 15.58 -7.99 -9.99
N ASP A 273 15.79 -8.56 -11.17
CA ASP A 273 16.65 -9.72 -11.39
C ASP A 273 18.13 -9.34 -11.28
N LYS A 274 18.51 -8.23 -11.92
CA LYS A 274 19.88 -7.70 -11.85
C LYS A 274 20.27 -7.30 -10.43
N VAL A 275 19.37 -6.65 -9.70
CA VAL A 275 19.60 -6.28 -8.30
C VAL A 275 19.68 -7.52 -7.41
N SER A 276 18.78 -8.51 -7.60
CA SER A 276 18.79 -9.75 -6.80
C SER A 276 20.08 -10.54 -7.00
N THR A 277 20.55 -10.66 -8.25
CA THR A 277 21.83 -11.28 -8.59
C THR A 277 23.00 -10.60 -7.88
N LEU A 278 23.02 -9.26 -7.86
CA LEU A 278 24.05 -8.51 -7.15
C LEU A 278 23.98 -8.71 -5.64
N LEU A 279 22.79 -8.73 -5.02
CA LEU A 279 22.64 -8.99 -3.59
C LEU A 279 23.16 -10.39 -3.22
N HIS A 280 22.78 -11.41 -3.98
CA HIS A 280 23.18 -12.79 -3.73
C HIS A 280 24.68 -13.00 -3.90
N LYS A 281 25.33 -12.31 -4.85
CA LYS A 281 26.80 -12.32 -5.00
C LYS A 281 27.53 -11.98 -3.69
N TYR A 282 26.92 -11.17 -2.82
CA TYR A 282 27.48 -10.78 -1.51
C TYR A 282 26.78 -11.43 -0.31
N GLY A 283 25.98 -12.47 -0.54
CA GLY A 283 25.24 -13.19 0.50
C GLY A 283 24.19 -12.33 1.22
N ALA A 284 23.62 -11.34 0.53
CA ALA A 284 22.50 -10.56 1.03
C ALA A 284 21.17 -11.14 0.52
N LEU A 285 20.11 -11.03 1.33
CA LEU A 285 18.78 -11.42 0.93
C LEU A 285 18.18 -10.42 -0.07
N ALA A 286 17.47 -10.90 -1.09
CA ALA A 286 16.73 -10.10 -2.06
C ALA A 286 15.23 -10.02 -1.73
N CYS A 287 14.80 -8.90 -1.14
CA CYS A 287 13.42 -8.67 -0.73
C CYS A 287 12.77 -7.53 -1.54
N TRP A 288 11.54 -7.75 -2.02
CA TRP A 288 10.91 -6.81 -2.96
C TRP A 288 9.47 -6.43 -2.60
N ASP A 289 9.21 -5.12 -2.55
CA ASP A 289 7.88 -4.56 -2.43
C ASP A 289 7.28 -4.35 -3.83
N TYR A 290 6.36 -5.25 -4.19
CA TYR A 290 5.58 -5.22 -5.43
C TYR A 290 4.24 -4.50 -5.28
N ALA A 291 3.96 -3.82 -4.16
CA ALA A 291 2.64 -3.24 -3.92
C ALA A 291 2.18 -2.29 -5.03
N THR A 292 3.07 -1.57 -5.72
CA THR A 292 2.67 -0.69 -6.83
C THR A 292 2.42 -1.47 -8.12
N CYS A 293 3.22 -2.48 -8.43
CA CYS A 293 3.27 -3.10 -9.76
C CYS A 293 2.63 -4.48 -9.86
N ALA A 294 2.34 -5.15 -8.73
CA ALA A 294 1.80 -6.51 -8.73
C ALA A 294 0.55 -6.74 -9.61
N PRO A 295 -0.38 -5.76 -9.77
CA PRO A 295 -1.51 -5.90 -10.69
C PRO A 295 -1.12 -5.99 -12.16
N TYR A 296 0.09 -5.55 -12.54
CA TYR A 296 0.47 -5.28 -13.93
C TYR A 296 1.61 -6.17 -14.42
N VAL A 297 2.69 -6.26 -13.63
CA VAL A 297 3.94 -6.89 -14.08
C VAL A 297 3.93 -8.40 -13.88
N ASP A 298 4.77 -9.08 -14.64
CA ASP A 298 5.14 -10.46 -14.32
C ASP A 298 5.95 -10.51 -13.01
N ILE A 299 5.62 -11.47 -12.15
CA ILE A 299 6.30 -11.65 -10.87
C ILE A 299 6.91 -13.04 -10.91
N ASP A 300 8.23 -13.13 -10.84
CA ASP A 300 8.92 -14.41 -10.87
C ASP A 300 9.77 -14.61 -9.62
N MET A 301 9.27 -15.41 -8.68
CA MET A 301 9.98 -15.78 -7.45
C MET A 301 11.23 -16.64 -7.75
N ASN A 302 11.20 -17.43 -8.84
CA ASN A 302 12.19 -18.44 -9.21
C ASN A 302 12.54 -18.39 -10.70
N PRO A 303 13.17 -17.30 -11.17
CA PRO A 303 13.48 -17.12 -12.58
C PRO A 303 14.48 -18.16 -13.07
N LYS A 304 14.59 -18.24 -14.40
CA LYS A 304 15.49 -19.18 -15.08
C LYS A 304 16.95 -19.01 -14.65
N ASP A 305 17.38 -17.77 -14.39
CA ASP A 305 18.68 -17.52 -13.75
C ASP A 305 18.58 -17.84 -12.25
N PRO A 306 19.24 -18.91 -11.77
CA PRO A 306 19.18 -19.32 -10.37
C PRO A 306 19.87 -18.33 -9.43
N ALA A 307 20.59 -17.32 -9.92
CA ALA A 307 21.13 -16.24 -9.10
C ALA A 307 20.14 -15.08 -8.92
N ALA A 308 19.07 -15.00 -9.72
CA ALA A 308 18.11 -13.89 -9.74
C ALA A 308 16.82 -14.16 -8.94
N TYR A 309 16.75 -15.26 -8.18
CA TYR A 309 15.59 -15.57 -7.33
C TYR A 309 15.32 -14.49 -6.29
N LYS A 310 14.12 -14.50 -5.73
CA LYS A 310 13.74 -13.55 -4.67
C LYS A 310 13.68 -14.34 -3.36
N ASP A 311 14.23 -13.77 -2.29
CA ASP A 311 14.13 -14.35 -0.96
C ASP A 311 12.75 -14.11 -0.35
N ALA A 312 12.19 -12.91 -0.60
CA ALA A 312 10.84 -12.56 -0.23
C ALA A 312 10.25 -11.52 -1.18
N ILE A 313 8.95 -11.62 -1.46
CA ILE A 313 8.18 -10.58 -2.14
C ILE A 313 6.93 -10.24 -1.34
N PHE A 314 6.52 -8.98 -1.41
CA PHE A 314 5.36 -8.44 -0.69
C PHE A 314 4.45 -7.70 -1.65
N PHE A 315 3.14 -7.90 -1.55
CA PHE A 315 2.16 -7.09 -2.30
C PHE A 315 0.83 -6.97 -1.56
N SER A 316 -0.04 -6.09 -2.07
CA SER A 316 -1.35 -5.79 -1.47
C SER A 316 -2.47 -6.19 -2.42
N GLY A 317 -3.37 -7.09 -1.98
CA GLY A 317 -4.48 -7.56 -2.82
C GLY A 317 -5.45 -6.46 -3.25
N HIS A 318 -5.73 -5.50 -2.37
CA HIS A 318 -6.66 -4.39 -2.67
C HIS A 318 -6.27 -3.50 -3.85
N LYS A 319 -5.03 -3.61 -4.36
CA LYS A 319 -4.56 -2.84 -5.51
C LYS A 319 -4.83 -3.50 -6.85
N PHE A 320 -5.23 -4.77 -6.85
CA PHE A 320 -5.70 -5.44 -8.06
C PHE A 320 -7.10 -4.96 -8.40
N VAL A 321 -7.42 -4.84 -9.70
CA VAL A 321 -8.82 -4.71 -10.13
C VAL A 321 -9.57 -5.99 -9.71
N GLY A 322 -10.74 -5.83 -9.08
CA GLY A 322 -11.46 -6.91 -8.41
C GLY A 322 -10.93 -7.29 -7.01
N GLY A 323 -9.79 -6.74 -6.58
CA GLY A 323 -9.13 -7.07 -5.33
C GLY A 323 -9.52 -6.27 -4.06
N PRO A 324 -10.32 -5.17 -4.07
CA PRO A 324 -10.67 -4.49 -2.83
C PRO A 324 -11.25 -5.42 -1.75
N GLY A 325 -10.76 -5.29 -0.52
CA GLY A 325 -11.11 -6.20 0.58
C GLY A 325 -10.25 -7.47 0.68
N SER A 326 -9.27 -7.66 -0.21
CA SER A 326 -8.31 -8.76 -0.14
C SER A 326 -7.08 -8.46 0.75
N PRO A 327 -6.44 -9.50 1.31
CA PRO A 327 -5.31 -9.33 2.22
C PRO A 327 -4.01 -8.93 1.49
N GLY A 328 -3.02 -8.53 2.28
CA GLY A 328 -1.62 -8.53 1.87
C GLY A 328 -1.07 -9.95 1.74
N VAL A 329 -0.04 -10.10 0.91
CA VAL A 329 0.63 -11.38 0.69
C VAL A 329 2.12 -11.24 0.93
N LEU A 330 2.67 -12.23 1.63
CA LEU A 330 4.09 -12.51 1.75
C LEU A 330 4.37 -13.82 1.03
N VAL A 331 5.21 -13.78 0.00
CA VAL A 331 5.80 -15.00 -0.57
C VAL A 331 7.27 -15.01 -0.20
N ALA A 332 7.75 -16.11 0.40
CA ALA A 332 9.11 -16.15 0.92
C ALA A 332 9.70 -17.56 0.84
N LYS A 333 11.03 -17.62 0.83
CA LYS A 333 11.74 -18.89 0.99
C LYS A 333 11.45 -19.49 2.37
N THR A 334 11.03 -20.75 2.42
CA THR A 334 10.63 -21.46 3.65
C THR A 334 11.74 -21.43 4.71
N ARG A 335 13.00 -21.48 4.29
CA ARG A 335 14.19 -21.41 5.17
C ARG A 335 14.31 -20.10 5.98
N LEU A 336 13.60 -19.04 5.57
CA LEU A 336 13.64 -17.73 6.23
C LEU A 336 12.68 -17.64 7.41
N LEU A 337 11.68 -18.52 7.49
CA LEU A 337 10.74 -18.61 8.62
C LEU A 337 11.39 -19.34 9.80
N SER A 338 12.41 -18.72 10.39
CA SER A 338 13.29 -19.38 11.39
C SER A 338 12.82 -19.21 12.85
N ASN A 339 11.74 -18.46 13.06
CA ASN A 339 11.22 -18.12 14.37
C ASN A 339 10.66 -19.34 15.15
N GLU A 340 10.96 -19.39 16.45
CA GLU A 340 10.48 -20.43 17.37
C GLU A 340 9.05 -20.14 17.88
N VAL A 341 8.64 -18.88 17.88
CA VAL A 341 7.27 -18.48 18.21
C VAL A 341 6.69 -17.86 16.95
N PRO A 342 5.50 -18.28 16.48
CA PRO A 342 4.87 -17.69 15.31
C PRO A 342 4.73 -16.18 15.48
N THR A 343 4.67 -15.46 14.36
CA THR A 343 4.56 -14.00 14.39
C THR A 343 3.28 -13.50 15.06
N MET A 344 2.24 -14.33 15.08
CA MET A 344 0.94 -14.08 15.71
C MET A 344 0.50 -15.35 16.46
N PRO A 345 0.99 -15.61 17.68
CA PRO A 345 0.58 -16.80 18.44
C PRO A 345 -0.89 -16.71 18.85
N GLY A 346 -1.63 -17.80 18.63
CA GLY A 346 -3.06 -17.86 18.94
C GLY A 346 -3.72 -19.15 18.45
N GLY A 347 -5.05 -19.17 18.44
CA GLY A 347 -5.82 -20.29 17.86
C GLY A 347 -5.40 -20.55 16.40
N GLY A 348 -5.43 -21.82 15.98
CA GLY A 348 -4.98 -22.21 14.64
C GLY A 348 -3.46 -22.34 14.46
N THR A 349 -2.64 -21.85 15.40
CA THR A 349 -1.15 -21.98 15.33
C THR A 349 -0.59 -23.13 16.17
N VAL A 350 -1.39 -23.60 17.12
CA VAL A 350 -0.99 -24.55 18.17
C VAL A 350 -1.40 -25.97 17.79
N LEU A 351 -0.51 -26.92 18.07
CA LEU A 351 -0.82 -28.35 18.00
C LEU A 351 -1.54 -28.81 19.28
N PHE A 352 -1.02 -28.38 20.44
CA PHE A 352 -1.57 -28.74 21.74
C PHE A 352 -1.30 -27.64 22.76
N VAL A 353 -2.25 -27.40 23.66
CA VAL A 353 -2.15 -26.39 24.74
C VAL A 353 -2.67 -26.99 26.04
N THR A 354 -1.92 -26.76 27.12
CA THR A 354 -2.31 -27.04 28.50
C THR A 354 -2.33 -25.73 29.30
N GLU A 355 -2.71 -25.80 30.57
CA GLU A 355 -2.65 -24.66 31.49
C GLU A 355 -1.26 -24.00 31.58
N LYS A 356 -0.17 -24.77 31.37
CA LYS A 356 1.21 -24.31 31.63
C LYS A 356 2.17 -24.45 30.43
N ALA A 357 1.76 -25.13 29.36
CA ALA A 357 2.63 -25.44 28.23
C ALA A 357 1.85 -25.46 26.91
N HIS A 358 2.56 -25.28 25.80
CA HIS A 358 2.00 -25.38 24.46
C HIS A 358 3.06 -25.86 23.46
N SER A 359 2.61 -26.41 22.35
CA SER A 359 3.42 -26.70 21.16
C SER A 359 2.76 -26.11 19.92
N TYR A 360 3.57 -25.65 18.97
CA TYR A 360 3.09 -25.09 17.70
C TYR A 360 3.06 -26.14 16.59
N LEU A 361 2.23 -25.90 15.58
CA LEU A 361 2.15 -26.74 14.38
C LEU A 361 3.50 -26.82 13.66
N SER A 362 3.81 -27.98 13.08
CA SER A 362 5.01 -28.16 12.26
C SER A 362 4.86 -27.51 10.88
N ASN A 363 3.64 -27.45 10.34
CA ASN A 363 3.33 -26.74 9.10
C ASN A 363 3.56 -25.23 9.29
N ARG A 364 4.55 -24.68 8.60
CA ARG A 364 4.95 -23.28 8.71
C ARG A 364 3.89 -22.32 8.18
N VAL A 365 3.09 -22.72 7.20
CA VAL A 365 2.02 -21.86 6.66
C VAL A 365 0.91 -21.70 7.69
N GLU A 366 0.36 -22.82 8.16
CA GLU A 366 -0.70 -22.82 9.18
C GLU A 366 -0.23 -22.13 10.47
N ARG A 367 1.00 -22.41 10.89
CA ARG A 367 1.61 -21.79 12.08
C ARG A 367 1.71 -20.27 11.97
N GLU A 368 1.97 -19.72 10.78
CA GLU A 368 2.14 -18.27 10.60
C GLU A 368 0.83 -17.53 10.31
N GLU A 369 -0.28 -18.22 10.07
CA GLU A 369 -1.60 -17.64 9.78
C GLU A 369 -2.54 -17.78 10.99
N GLY A 370 -2.08 -17.37 12.18
CA GLY A 370 -2.84 -17.50 13.43
C GLY A 370 -4.13 -16.69 13.51
N GLY A 371 -5.14 -17.29 14.15
CA GLY A 371 -6.50 -16.78 14.25
C GLY A 371 -7.39 -17.25 13.09
N THR A 372 -8.64 -16.79 13.06
CA THR A 372 -9.50 -16.97 11.88
C THR A 372 -8.92 -16.11 10.74
N PRO A 373 -8.51 -16.71 9.60
CA PRO A 373 -7.94 -15.96 8.50
C PRO A 373 -9.01 -15.14 7.76
N ASP A 374 -8.57 -14.19 6.93
CA ASP A 374 -9.43 -13.49 5.99
C ASP A 374 -9.80 -14.41 4.81
N ILE A 375 -10.74 -15.33 5.04
CA ILE A 375 -11.15 -16.38 4.09
C ILE A 375 -11.71 -15.74 2.82
N LEU A 376 -12.72 -14.88 2.95
CA LEU A 376 -13.38 -14.26 1.80
C LEU A 376 -12.43 -13.34 1.02
N GLY A 377 -11.57 -12.58 1.72
CA GLY A 377 -10.57 -11.74 1.07
C GLY A 377 -9.51 -12.56 0.31
N SER A 378 -9.09 -13.71 0.85
CA SER A 378 -8.14 -14.63 0.19
C SER A 378 -8.73 -15.21 -1.09
N ILE A 379 -10.00 -15.64 -1.07
CA ILE A 379 -10.70 -16.17 -2.25
C ILE A 379 -10.83 -15.08 -3.32
N ARG A 380 -11.27 -13.87 -2.93
CA ARG A 380 -11.33 -12.71 -3.83
C ARG A 380 -9.98 -12.41 -4.47
N LEU A 381 -8.89 -12.57 -3.73
CA LEU A 381 -7.54 -12.36 -4.27
C LEU A 381 -7.19 -13.39 -5.34
N GLY A 382 -7.53 -14.66 -5.11
CA GLY A 382 -7.37 -15.72 -6.11
C GLY A 382 -8.08 -15.37 -7.42
N LEU A 383 -9.33 -14.92 -7.34
CA LEU A 383 -10.11 -14.48 -8.52
C LEU A 383 -9.48 -13.27 -9.24
N ALA A 384 -8.99 -12.28 -8.49
CA ALA A 384 -8.31 -11.11 -9.07
C ALA A 384 -6.98 -11.49 -9.76
N PHE A 385 -6.24 -12.44 -9.20
CA PHE A 385 -5.03 -12.99 -9.84
C PHE A 385 -5.36 -13.78 -11.09
N GLU A 386 -6.38 -14.63 -11.05
CA GLU A 386 -6.86 -15.39 -12.19
C GLU A 386 -7.26 -14.47 -13.35
N LEU A 387 -8.01 -13.39 -13.06
CA LEU A 387 -8.34 -12.37 -14.05
C LEU A 387 -7.09 -11.74 -14.68
N LYS A 388 -6.11 -11.36 -13.87
CA LYS A 388 -4.83 -10.83 -14.37
C LYS A 388 -4.11 -11.84 -15.26
N GLN A 389 -4.08 -13.12 -14.89
CA GLN A 389 -3.41 -14.17 -15.68
C GLN A 389 -4.11 -14.41 -17.01
N ARG A 390 -5.44 -14.29 -17.07
CA ARG A 390 -6.21 -14.41 -18.32
C ARG A 390 -5.91 -13.30 -19.33
N VAL A 391 -5.73 -12.06 -18.87
CA VAL A 391 -5.29 -10.96 -19.74
C VAL A 391 -3.83 -11.16 -20.17
N GLY A 392 -3.00 -11.70 -19.28
CA GLY A 392 -1.59 -11.96 -19.54
C GLY A 392 -0.71 -10.75 -19.29
N THR A 393 0.34 -10.91 -18.46
CA THR A 393 1.23 -9.83 -18.02
C THR A 393 1.99 -9.17 -19.17
N ARG A 394 2.29 -9.90 -20.24
CA ARG A 394 2.94 -9.35 -21.45
C ARG A 394 2.03 -8.40 -22.20
N ASN A 395 0.77 -8.77 -22.39
CA ASN A 395 -0.23 -7.93 -23.04
C ASN A 395 -0.50 -6.67 -22.19
N ILE A 396 -0.71 -6.86 -20.88
CA ILE A 396 -0.84 -5.74 -19.93
C ILE A 396 0.33 -4.77 -20.11
N MET A 397 1.58 -5.23 -20.01
CA MET A 397 2.75 -4.34 -20.13
C MET A 397 2.88 -3.66 -21.49
N ALA A 398 2.38 -4.25 -22.59
CA ALA A 398 2.35 -3.59 -23.89
C ALA A 398 1.37 -2.41 -23.90
N LEU A 399 0.17 -2.59 -23.34
CA LEU A 399 -0.85 -1.56 -23.20
C LEU A 399 -0.39 -0.44 -22.24
N GLU A 400 0.17 -0.81 -21.08
CA GLU A 400 0.71 0.15 -20.11
C GLU A 400 1.79 1.05 -20.74
N ARG A 401 2.69 0.50 -21.57
CA ARG A 401 3.71 1.28 -22.29
C ARG A 401 3.10 2.22 -23.33
N ARG A 402 2.04 1.80 -24.04
CA ARG A 402 1.30 2.67 -24.97
C ARG A 402 0.67 3.85 -24.22
N HIS A 403 0.01 3.60 -23.09
CA HIS A 403 -0.53 4.68 -22.26
C HIS A 403 0.57 5.60 -21.73
N VAL A 404 1.72 5.06 -21.32
CA VAL A 404 2.85 5.89 -20.87
C VAL A 404 3.33 6.82 -21.97
N ALA A 405 3.51 6.31 -23.19
CA ALA A 405 3.93 7.11 -24.34
C ALA A 405 2.92 8.24 -24.62
N HIS A 406 1.63 7.92 -24.70
CA HIS A 406 0.55 8.89 -24.98
C HIS A 406 0.46 9.98 -23.91
N VAL A 407 0.48 9.59 -22.62
CA VAL A 407 0.41 10.55 -21.51
C VAL A 407 1.65 11.45 -21.50
N ARG A 408 2.86 10.90 -21.71
CA ARG A 408 4.09 11.71 -21.77
C ARG A 408 4.03 12.70 -22.92
N GLU A 409 3.62 12.26 -24.11
CA GLU A 409 3.46 13.11 -25.28
C GLU A 409 2.49 14.28 -24.98
N SER A 410 1.26 13.97 -24.57
CA SER A 410 0.23 14.97 -24.29
C SER A 410 0.63 15.97 -23.21
N LEU A 411 1.14 15.49 -22.06
CA LEU A 411 1.48 16.38 -20.95
C LEU A 411 2.75 17.21 -21.21
N SER A 412 3.68 16.71 -22.04
CA SER A 412 4.90 17.45 -22.40
C SER A 412 4.65 18.68 -23.26
N GLN A 413 3.52 18.73 -23.97
CA GLN A 413 3.14 19.88 -24.80
C GLN A 413 2.65 21.08 -24.00
N ASN A 414 2.47 20.94 -22.69
CA ASN A 414 1.98 22.01 -21.81
C ASN A 414 3.05 22.48 -20.84
N ASP A 415 3.66 23.63 -21.13
CA ASP A 415 4.71 24.25 -20.30
C ASP A 415 4.29 24.52 -18.85
N HIS A 416 2.99 24.56 -18.57
CA HIS A 416 2.47 24.74 -17.22
C HIS A 416 2.47 23.46 -16.38
N ILE A 417 2.73 22.31 -16.98
CA ILE A 417 2.79 21.02 -16.28
C ILE A 417 4.25 20.68 -16.01
N VAL A 418 4.57 20.45 -14.74
CA VAL A 418 5.85 19.86 -14.35
C VAL A 418 5.61 18.40 -14.02
N LEU A 419 5.90 17.53 -14.98
CA LEU A 419 5.84 16.09 -14.81
C LEU A 419 7.06 15.60 -14.02
N LEU A 420 6.84 14.97 -12.87
CA LEU A 420 7.91 14.57 -11.95
C LEU A 420 8.44 13.17 -12.27
N GLY A 421 9.71 12.95 -11.93
CA GLY A 421 10.42 11.72 -12.24
C GLY A 421 11.26 11.84 -13.51
N ARG A 422 11.81 10.71 -13.96
CA ARG A 422 12.58 10.62 -15.19
C ARG A 422 11.72 9.98 -16.28
N HIS A 423 11.77 10.57 -17.47
CA HIS A 423 10.87 10.24 -18.58
C HIS A 423 11.60 9.80 -19.85
N GLY A 424 12.81 9.26 -19.71
CA GLY A 424 13.60 8.74 -20.84
C GLY A 424 13.02 7.45 -21.42
N ASP A 425 13.45 7.12 -22.64
CA ASP A 425 13.12 5.85 -23.32
C ASP A 425 13.95 4.67 -22.78
N ASP A 426 14.97 4.96 -21.96
CA ASP A 426 15.87 3.98 -21.32
C ASP A 426 15.30 3.40 -20.02
N VAL A 427 14.11 3.83 -19.61
CA VAL A 427 13.45 3.39 -18.38
C VAL A 427 12.03 2.87 -18.65
N ASP A 428 11.73 1.71 -18.06
CA ASP A 428 10.37 1.15 -18.10
C ASP A 428 9.55 1.69 -16.92
N GLN A 429 8.27 1.97 -17.14
CA GLN A 429 7.41 2.66 -16.18
C GLN A 429 5.96 2.22 -16.35
N LEU A 430 5.21 2.13 -15.25
CA LEU A 430 3.75 2.07 -15.25
C LEU A 430 3.15 3.48 -15.43
N PRO A 431 1.95 3.65 -16.03
CA PRO A 431 1.30 4.95 -16.23
C PRO A 431 0.74 5.50 -14.91
N VAL A 432 1.68 5.83 -14.03
CA VAL A 432 1.52 6.45 -12.72
C VAL A 432 2.28 7.76 -12.80
N PHE A 433 1.55 8.85 -12.84
CA PHE A 433 2.10 10.17 -13.13
C PHE A 433 1.86 11.11 -11.96
N SER A 434 2.95 11.64 -11.41
CA SER A 434 2.92 12.74 -10.44
C SER A 434 3.29 14.03 -11.14
N PHE A 435 2.49 15.08 -10.95
CA PHE A 435 2.72 16.37 -11.59
C PHE A 435 2.40 17.54 -10.67
N MET A 436 2.95 18.70 -11.04
CA MET A 436 2.62 20.00 -10.47
C MET A 436 2.11 20.93 -11.56
N VAL A 437 1.23 21.86 -11.20
CA VAL A 437 0.73 22.88 -12.12
C VAL A 437 1.37 24.23 -11.78
N ARG A 438 2.18 24.78 -12.68
CA ARG A 438 2.85 26.08 -12.53
C ARG A 438 1.83 27.23 -12.61
N PHE A 439 2.07 28.28 -11.83
CA PHE A 439 1.37 29.56 -11.92
C PHE A 439 2.35 30.69 -11.62
N GLY A 440 2.83 31.39 -12.66
CA GLY A 440 3.85 32.43 -12.54
C GLY A 440 5.14 31.89 -11.93
N ASP A 441 5.48 32.37 -10.72
CA ASP A 441 6.65 31.95 -9.95
C ASP A 441 6.35 30.85 -8.92
N ARG A 442 5.13 30.31 -8.87
CA ARG A 442 4.69 29.31 -7.90
C ARG A 442 3.91 28.18 -8.58
N PHE A 443 3.12 27.45 -7.80
CA PHE A 443 2.26 26.37 -8.25
C PHE A 443 0.82 26.55 -7.79
N LEU A 444 -0.12 25.83 -8.41
CA LEU A 444 -1.41 25.55 -7.81
C LEU A 444 -1.26 24.43 -6.78
N HIS A 445 -1.95 24.53 -5.65
CA HIS A 445 -1.85 23.54 -4.59
C HIS A 445 -2.40 22.18 -5.06
N HIS A 446 -1.72 21.06 -4.77
CA HIS A 446 -2.10 19.75 -5.29
C HIS A 446 -3.52 19.32 -4.89
N ASN A 447 -3.96 19.63 -3.66
CA ASN A 447 -5.33 19.32 -3.22
C ASN A 447 -6.36 20.18 -3.93
N PHE A 448 -6.02 21.41 -4.30
CA PHE A 448 -6.89 22.24 -5.15
C PHE A 448 -6.99 21.65 -6.55
N VAL A 449 -5.86 21.24 -7.15
CA VAL A 449 -5.84 20.59 -8.47
C VAL A 449 -6.74 19.35 -8.48
N CYS A 450 -6.62 18.47 -7.48
CA CYS A 450 -7.47 17.28 -7.37
C CYS A 450 -8.95 17.62 -7.11
N ALA A 451 -9.24 18.61 -6.25
CA ALA A 451 -10.61 19.06 -6.01
C ALA A 451 -11.26 19.61 -7.28
N LEU A 452 -10.51 20.39 -8.08
CA LEU A 452 -11.00 20.96 -9.31
C LEU A 452 -11.21 19.90 -10.41
N LEU A 453 -10.31 18.91 -10.52
CA LEU A 453 -10.50 17.75 -11.41
C LEU A 453 -11.78 16.97 -11.05
N ASN A 454 -12.03 16.77 -9.76
CA ASN A 454 -13.26 16.15 -9.27
C ASN A 454 -14.49 17.00 -9.62
N ASP A 455 -14.48 18.27 -9.28
CA ASP A 455 -15.67 19.12 -9.34
C ASP A 455 -16.06 19.49 -10.78
N LEU A 456 -15.10 19.73 -11.67
CA LEU A 456 -15.39 20.06 -13.07
C LEU A 456 -15.60 18.83 -13.95
N PHE A 457 -14.87 17.74 -13.68
CA PHE A 457 -14.74 16.64 -14.64
C PHE A 457 -15.10 15.26 -14.07
N GLY A 458 -15.36 15.14 -12.77
CA GLY A 458 -15.63 13.85 -12.14
C GLY A 458 -14.38 12.98 -11.93
N ILE A 459 -13.18 13.51 -12.23
CA ILE A 459 -11.92 12.77 -12.22
C ILE A 459 -11.38 12.65 -10.79
N GLN A 460 -11.24 11.41 -10.32
CA GLN A 460 -10.77 11.07 -8.99
C GLN A 460 -9.24 10.88 -9.01
N ALA A 461 -8.50 11.98 -8.84
CA ALA A 461 -7.05 11.98 -8.67
C ALA A 461 -6.65 12.14 -7.19
N ARG A 462 -5.36 11.98 -6.87
CA ARG A 462 -4.87 12.04 -5.48
C ARG A 462 -3.77 13.06 -5.23
N GLY A 463 -3.99 13.95 -4.27
CA GLY A 463 -3.00 14.92 -3.79
C GLY A 463 -2.10 14.39 -2.66
N GLY A 464 -0.88 14.92 -2.53
CA GLY A 464 0.00 14.75 -1.37
C GLY A 464 1.36 14.15 -1.72
N CYS A 465 2.01 13.49 -0.74
CA CYS A 465 3.27 12.76 -0.92
C CYS A 465 3.10 11.22 -0.97
N GLN A 466 1.85 10.75 -0.97
CA GLN A 466 1.43 9.34 -1.14
C GLN A 466 2.33 8.32 -0.40
N CYS A 467 2.60 8.55 0.89
CA CYS A 467 3.42 7.65 1.73
C CYS A 467 4.85 7.38 1.20
N ALA A 468 5.41 8.32 0.45
CA ALA A 468 6.78 8.31 -0.07
C ALA A 468 7.44 9.69 0.09
N SER A 469 7.21 10.34 1.24
CA SER A 469 7.67 11.73 1.49
C SER A 469 9.17 11.99 1.29
N PRO A 470 10.11 11.06 1.59
CA PRO A 470 11.52 11.29 1.28
C PRO A 470 11.77 11.42 -0.23
N TYR A 471 11.13 10.58 -1.05
CA TYR A 471 11.26 10.66 -2.51
C TYR A 471 10.52 11.86 -3.08
N ALA A 472 9.31 12.15 -2.59
CA ALA A 472 8.59 13.35 -2.99
C ALA A 472 9.42 14.61 -2.71
N ALA A 473 10.07 14.73 -1.55
CA ALA A 473 10.94 15.87 -1.25
C ALA A 473 12.13 15.97 -2.22
N ARG A 474 12.69 14.83 -2.65
CA ARG A 474 13.76 14.78 -3.66
C ARG A 474 13.25 15.18 -5.05
N LEU A 475 12.12 14.65 -5.50
CA LEU A 475 11.45 15.01 -6.76
C LEU A 475 11.10 16.50 -6.81
N LEU A 476 10.68 17.04 -5.66
CA LEU A 476 10.35 18.45 -5.47
C LEU A 476 11.58 19.33 -5.21
N GLY A 477 12.81 18.78 -5.17
CA GLY A 477 14.04 19.55 -4.98
C GLY A 477 14.13 20.38 -3.69
N ILE A 478 13.45 19.93 -2.63
CA ILE A 478 13.37 20.65 -1.35
C ILE A 478 14.71 20.56 -0.62
N SER A 479 15.25 21.69 -0.17
CA SER A 479 16.51 21.70 0.59
C SER A 479 16.33 21.16 2.01
N PRO A 480 17.39 20.64 2.66
CA PRO A 480 17.31 20.15 4.03
C PRO A 480 16.77 21.18 5.03
N GLU A 481 17.15 22.45 4.86
CA GLU A 481 16.65 23.59 5.66
C GLU A 481 15.14 23.76 5.54
N HIS A 482 14.61 23.72 4.32
CA HIS A 482 13.17 23.78 4.08
C HIS A 482 12.45 22.53 4.59
N ILE A 483 13.03 21.34 4.48
CA ILE A 483 12.44 20.11 5.03
C ILE A 483 12.24 20.24 6.55
N ALA A 484 13.26 20.74 7.27
CA ALA A 484 13.16 20.94 8.72
C ALA A 484 12.07 21.97 9.07
N ALA A 485 12.08 23.13 8.41
CA ALA A 485 11.11 24.19 8.69
C ALA A 485 9.66 23.79 8.33
N LEU A 486 9.46 23.07 7.22
CA LEU A 486 8.16 22.49 6.87
C LEU A 486 7.72 21.46 7.93
N GLY A 487 8.65 20.66 8.45
CA GLY A 487 8.38 19.71 9.53
C GLY A 487 7.85 20.40 10.78
N ASP A 488 8.48 21.51 11.20
CA ASP A 488 8.05 22.30 12.35
C ASP A 488 6.66 22.94 12.12
N ALA A 489 6.43 23.49 10.93
CA ALA A 489 5.14 24.09 10.58
C ALA A 489 3.99 23.07 10.55
N ILE A 490 4.23 21.88 9.98
CA ILE A 490 3.24 20.79 9.97
C ILE A 490 2.98 20.28 11.39
N ALA A 491 4.02 20.17 12.24
CA ALA A 491 3.85 19.80 13.65
C ALA A 491 3.03 20.84 14.43
N ALA A 492 3.08 22.11 14.02
CA ALA A 492 2.22 23.19 14.52
C ALA A 492 0.80 23.19 13.91
N LYS A 493 0.39 22.11 13.23
CA LYS A 493 -0.92 21.93 12.57
C LYS A 493 -1.17 22.87 11.39
N ASN A 494 -0.12 23.29 10.70
CA ASN A 494 -0.22 24.01 9.43
C ASN A 494 -0.05 23.03 8.25
N GLU A 495 -1.05 22.17 8.05
CA GLU A 495 -0.99 21.10 7.06
C GLU A 495 -1.09 21.59 5.61
N VAL A 496 -1.60 22.79 5.34
CA VAL A 496 -1.62 23.36 3.96
C VAL A 496 -0.21 23.63 3.41
N LEU A 497 0.79 23.77 4.29
CA LEU A 497 2.19 23.91 3.86
C LEU A 497 2.81 22.59 3.42
N LYS A 498 2.18 21.46 3.75
CA LYS A 498 2.70 20.13 3.42
C LYS A 498 2.95 20.03 1.91
N PRO A 499 4.20 19.83 1.48
CA PRO A 499 4.50 19.73 0.07
C PRO A 499 3.85 18.46 -0.50
N GLY A 500 3.60 18.46 -1.80
CA GLY A 500 3.01 17.30 -2.47
C GLY A 500 2.76 17.55 -3.94
N VAL A 501 2.16 16.53 -4.56
CA VAL A 501 1.95 16.41 -6.00
C VAL A 501 0.52 15.98 -6.26
N ALA A 502 -0.03 16.35 -7.41
CA ALA A 502 -1.22 15.67 -7.93
C ALA A 502 -0.75 14.38 -8.62
N ARG A 503 -1.39 13.25 -8.32
CA ARG A 503 -1.09 11.96 -8.93
C ARG A 503 -2.31 11.38 -9.62
N MET A 504 -2.11 10.85 -10.82
CA MET A 504 -3.09 10.06 -11.55
C MET A 504 -2.47 8.76 -12.07
N SER A 505 -3.32 7.79 -12.41
CA SER A 505 -2.93 6.56 -13.10
C SER A 505 -4.00 6.07 -14.07
N VAL A 506 -3.57 5.61 -15.24
CA VAL A 506 -4.42 5.11 -16.34
C VAL A 506 -4.03 3.66 -16.71
N PRO A 507 -4.58 2.65 -16.03
CA PRO A 507 -4.18 1.25 -16.23
C PRO A 507 -4.70 0.66 -17.55
N TYR A 508 -4.15 -0.49 -17.94
CA TYR A 508 -4.37 -1.22 -19.20
C TYR A 508 -5.83 -1.50 -19.64
N PHE A 509 -6.82 -1.39 -18.75
CA PHE A 509 -8.23 -1.63 -19.05
C PHE A 509 -9.04 -0.34 -19.22
N VAL A 510 -8.39 0.83 -19.15
CA VAL A 510 -9.04 2.11 -19.43
C VAL A 510 -9.02 2.35 -20.94
N ASP A 511 -10.18 2.63 -21.53
CA ASP A 511 -10.31 2.91 -22.95
C ASP A 511 -9.65 4.24 -23.36
N ASP A 512 -9.27 4.34 -24.64
CA ASP A 512 -8.57 5.50 -25.20
C ASP A 512 -9.37 6.81 -25.03
N ASP A 513 -10.71 6.77 -25.12
CA ASP A 513 -11.59 7.94 -24.94
C ASP A 513 -11.57 8.46 -23.49
N GLU A 514 -11.50 7.57 -22.50
CA GLU A 514 -11.33 7.93 -21.10
C GLU A 514 -9.93 8.46 -20.80
N VAL A 515 -8.88 7.86 -21.39
CA VAL A 515 -7.52 8.40 -21.28
C VAL A 515 -7.47 9.82 -21.85
N GLU A 516 -8.03 10.05 -23.04
CA GLU A 516 -8.05 11.37 -23.67
C GLU A 516 -8.83 12.39 -22.83
N TYR A 517 -10.00 12.03 -22.31
CA TYR A 517 -10.76 12.90 -21.41
C TYR A 517 -9.96 13.30 -20.17
N ILE A 518 -9.21 12.37 -19.56
CA ILE A 518 -8.35 12.67 -18.42
C ILE A 518 -7.24 13.64 -18.83
N LEU A 519 -6.60 13.44 -19.97
CA LEU A 519 -5.52 14.29 -20.48
C LEU A 519 -6.00 15.70 -20.84
N GLU A 520 -7.14 15.82 -21.53
CA GLU A 520 -7.77 17.11 -21.84
C GLU A 520 -8.13 17.87 -20.56
N ALA A 521 -8.69 17.18 -19.55
CA ALA A 521 -9.04 17.79 -18.27
C ALA A 521 -7.80 18.25 -17.49
N VAL A 522 -6.71 17.46 -17.46
CA VAL A 522 -5.45 17.85 -16.82
C VAL A 522 -4.82 19.05 -17.53
N ASN A 523 -4.80 19.05 -18.86
CA ASN A 523 -4.33 20.19 -19.66
C ASN A 523 -5.19 21.44 -19.45
N PHE A 524 -6.50 21.28 -19.34
CA PHE A 524 -7.43 22.36 -19.01
C PHE A 524 -7.13 22.94 -17.62
N VAL A 525 -7.00 22.10 -16.59
CA VAL A 525 -6.68 22.56 -15.22
C VAL A 525 -5.32 23.22 -15.19
N ALA A 526 -4.34 22.70 -15.92
CA ALA A 526 -3.03 23.32 -16.03
C ALA A 526 -3.12 24.72 -16.64
N SER A 527 -3.89 24.91 -17.71
CA SER A 527 -3.97 26.17 -18.46
C SER A 527 -4.93 27.19 -17.86
N HIS A 528 -6.02 26.72 -17.24
CA HIS A 528 -7.17 27.53 -16.85
C HIS A 528 -7.63 27.33 -15.41
N GLY A 529 -7.13 26.32 -14.70
CA GLY A 529 -7.58 26.00 -13.33
C GLY A 529 -7.37 27.15 -12.33
N TRP A 530 -6.36 27.98 -12.55
CA TRP A 530 -6.10 29.18 -11.74
C TRP A 530 -7.27 30.18 -11.71
N LYS A 531 -8.13 30.19 -12.74
CA LYS A 531 -9.31 31.06 -12.83
C LYS A 531 -10.42 30.65 -11.87
N PHE A 532 -10.40 29.39 -11.42
CA PHE A 532 -11.34 28.83 -10.46
C PHE A 532 -10.87 28.95 -9.02
N LEU A 533 -9.59 29.22 -8.78
CA LEU A 533 -9.00 29.28 -7.43
C LEU A 533 -9.78 30.20 -6.47
N PRO A 534 -10.31 31.37 -6.90
CA PRO A 534 -11.13 32.23 -6.03
C PRO A 534 -12.48 31.66 -5.61
N GLN A 535 -12.94 30.56 -6.23
CA GLN A 535 -14.15 29.86 -5.81
C GLN A 535 -13.87 28.80 -4.74
N TYR A 536 -12.63 28.68 -4.25
CA TYR A 536 -12.23 27.67 -3.29
C TYR A 536 -11.61 28.29 -2.04
N ALA A 537 -11.87 27.66 -0.91
CA ALA A 537 -11.25 27.94 0.37
C ALA A 537 -10.44 26.72 0.83
N PHE A 538 -9.38 26.95 1.59
CA PHE A 538 -8.57 25.89 2.16
C PHE A 538 -8.67 25.85 3.68
N ASP A 539 -8.56 24.66 4.25
CA ASP A 539 -8.41 24.48 5.69
C ASP A 539 -6.93 24.31 6.03
N GLY A 540 -6.38 25.26 6.78
CA GLY A 540 -4.97 25.24 7.22
C GLY A 540 -4.61 24.01 8.05
N HIS A 541 -5.56 23.40 8.76
CA HIS A 541 -5.34 22.24 9.63
C HIS A 541 -5.44 20.89 8.92
N THR A 542 -6.27 20.79 7.89
CA THR A 542 -6.47 19.52 7.16
C THR A 542 -5.85 19.52 5.77
N SER A 543 -5.37 20.68 5.29
CA SER A 543 -4.94 20.89 3.90
C SER A 543 -6.07 20.67 2.87
N ALA A 544 -7.32 20.52 3.31
CA ALA A 544 -8.44 20.27 2.42
C ALA A 544 -8.81 21.55 1.66
N TRP A 545 -9.16 21.40 0.38
CA TRP A 545 -9.66 22.48 -0.47
C TRP A 545 -11.10 22.17 -0.85
N HIS A 546 -11.98 23.15 -0.69
CA HIS A 546 -13.41 23.00 -0.97
C HIS A 546 -13.95 24.21 -1.69
N HIS A 547 -14.87 23.98 -2.63
CA HIS A 547 -15.61 25.06 -3.27
C HIS A 547 -16.47 25.81 -2.23
N VAL A 548 -16.54 27.15 -2.34
CA VAL A 548 -17.21 28.03 -1.35
C VAL A 548 -18.71 27.80 -1.24
N SER A 549 -19.36 27.31 -2.30
CA SER A 549 -20.79 26.98 -2.28
C SER A 549 -21.13 25.71 -1.49
N ARG A 550 -20.09 25.01 -0.97
CA ARG A 550 -20.11 23.67 -0.35
C ARG A 550 -21.50 23.02 -0.33
N MET A 551 -21.80 22.27 -1.38
CA MET A 551 -22.88 21.31 -1.33
C MET A 551 -22.45 20.21 -0.36
N SER A 552 -23.05 20.20 0.83
CA SER A 552 -23.04 19.02 1.69
C SER A 552 -23.84 17.93 0.98
N SER A 553 -23.23 17.20 0.05
CA SER A 553 -23.78 15.89 -0.31
C SER A 553 -23.74 15.06 0.96
N ALA A 554 -24.92 14.66 1.45
CA ALA A 554 -25.00 13.89 2.68
C ALA A 554 -24.22 12.59 2.49
N THR A 555 -23.08 12.46 3.18
CA THR A 555 -22.33 11.22 3.18
C THR A 555 -23.26 10.11 3.69
N LEU A 556 -23.38 9.02 2.93
CA LEU A 556 -24.16 7.87 3.37
C LEU A 556 -23.61 7.38 4.72
N SER A 557 -24.51 7.15 5.68
CA SER A 557 -24.17 6.56 6.98
C SER A 557 -24.27 5.05 6.90
N LEU A 558 -23.47 4.33 7.70
CA LEU A 558 -23.62 2.87 7.85
C LEU A 558 -25.04 2.49 8.32
N ILE A 559 -25.72 3.38 9.04
CA ILE A 559 -27.10 3.21 9.53
C ILE A 559 -28.12 3.26 8.37
N CYS A 560 -27.72 3.72 7.18
CA CYS A 560 -28.56 3.65 5.99
C CYS A 560 -28.73 2.21 5.48
N MET A 561 -27.93 1.24 5.94
CA MET A 561 -28.19 -0.19 5.69
C MET A 561 -29.50 -0.58 6.37
N ARG A 562 -30.49 -0.95 5.55
CA ARG A 562 -31.82 -1.38 6.03
C ARG A 562 -32.05 -2.83 5.69
N LEU A 563 -32.44 -3.62 6.68
CA LEU A 563 -33.07 -4.91 6.44
C LEU A 563 -34.40 -4.65 5.72
N ARG A 564 -34.67 -5.42 4.66
CA ARG A 564 -35.95 -5.32 3.94
C ARG A 564 -37.09 -5.58 4.92
N SER A 565 -37.83 -4.54 5.26
CA SER A 565 -39.11 -4.61 5.97
C SER A 565 -40.23 -4.35 4.96
N SER A 566 -41.32 -5.11 5.02
CA SER A 566 -42.45 -5.02 4.09
C SER A 566 -43.17 -3.67 4.08
N LYS A 567 -42.81 -2.74 4.97
CA LYS A 567 -43.49 -1.44 5.17
C LYS A 567 -42.66 -0.20 4.86
N THR A 568 -41.41 -0.32 4.40
CA THR A 568 -40.56 0.85 4.11
C THR A 568 -39.96 0.77 2.71
N PRO A 569 -40.18 1.77 1.83
CA PRO A 569 -39.51 1.83 0.54
C PRO A 569 -37.98 1.96 0.72
N ASN A 570 -37.22 1.31 -0.17
CA ASN A 570 -35.76 1.37 -0.21
C ASN A 570 -35.32 2.83 -0.42
N LEU A 571 -34.56 3.39 0.52
CA LEU A 571 -33.85 4.66 0.31
C LEU A 571 -32.51 4.47 -0.44
N SER A 572 -32.05 3.23 -0.58
CA SER A 572 -30.85 2.89 -1.37
C SER A 572 -31.22 2.72 -2.84
N THR A 573 -31.60 3.80 -3.50
CA THR A 573 -31.58 3.83 -4.97
C THR A 573 -30.14 4.07 -5.39
N ASN A 574 -29.45 3.03 -5.88
CA ASN A 574 -28.21 3.25 -6.61
C ASN A 574 -28.58 4.09 -7.83
N PRO A 575 -28.03 5.31 -7.99
CA PRO A 575 -28.30 6.09 -9.19
C PRO A 575 -27.77 5.32 -10.40
N GLU A 576 -28.57 5.30 -11.46
CA GLU A 576 -28.18 4.66 -12.71
C GLU A 576 -26.93 5.35 -13.29
N PRO A 577 -25.95 4.59 -13.82
CA PRO A 577 -24.79 5.17 -14.49
C PRO A 577 -25.22 6.09 -15.65
N ILE A 578 -24.45 7.15 -15.88
CA ILE A 578 -24.64 8.02 -17.05
C ILE A 578 -24.36 7.20 -18.31
N ARG A 579 -25.41 6.98 -19.12
CA ARG A 579 -25.36 6.08 -20.30
C ARG A 579 -24.55 6.66 -21.47
N ASP A 580 -24.77 7.94 -21.81
CA ASP A 580 -23.98 8.63 -22.84
C ASP A 580 -22.81 9.38 -22.17
N VAL A 581 -21.82 8.61 -21.71
CA VAL A 581 -20.65 9.16 -21.02
C VAL A 581 -19.83 10.08 -21.94
N ALA A 582 -19.75 9.77 -23.24
CA ALA A 582 -18.99 10.55 -24.21
C ALA A 582 -19.60 11.95 -24.40
N ALA A 583 -20.93 12.05 -24.57
CA ALA A 583 -21.59 13.36 -24.62
C ALA A 583 -21.44 14.14 -23.31
N HIS A 584 -21.57 13.45 -22.17
CA HIS A 584 -21.40 14.07 -20.85
C HIS A 584 -19.99 14.64 -20.65
N ARG A 585 -18.95 13.90 -21.04
CA ARG A 585 -17.55 14.34 -21.00
C ARG A 585 -17.30 15.57 -21.88
N ARG A 586 -17.80 15.56 -23.12
CA ARG A 586 -17.72 16.73 -24.03
C ARG A 586 -18.44 17.95 -23.46
N GLU A 587 -19.61 17.77 -22.84
CA GLU A 587 -20.35 18.85 -22.19
C GLU A 587 -19.56 19.44 -21.01
N ASN A 588 -18.95 18.59 -20.17
CA ASN A 588 -18.13 19.04 -19.05
C ASN A 588 -16.97 19.94 -19.51
N LEU A 589 -16.26 19.56 -20.57
CA LEU A 589 -15.17 20.36 -21.16
C LEU A 589 -15.68 21.71 -21.71
N ALA A 590 -16.78 21.68 -22.47
CA ALA A 590 -17.39 22.90 -23.02
C ALA A 590 -17.90 23.84 -21.92
N GLN A 591 -18.49 23.29 -20.86
CA GLN A 591 -18.96 24.04 -19.69
C GLN A 591 -17.77 24.63 -18.92
N ALA A 592 -16.71 23.86 -18.68
CA ALA A 592 -15.52 24.32 -17.98
C ALA A 592 -14.88 25.51 -18.71
N ALA A 593 -14.76 25.46 -20.05
CA ALA A 593 -14.24 26.57 -20.86
C ALA A 593 -15.06 27.86 -20.69
N LYS A 594 -16.40 27.77 -20.68
CA LYS A 594 -17.29 28.92 -20.45
C LYS A 594 -17.15 29.47 -19.03
N LEU A 595 -17.15 28.59 -18.03
CA LEU A 595 -17.10 28.97 -16.62
C LEU A 595 -15.77 29.61 -16.23
N ALA A 596 -14.66 29.21 -16.86
CA ALA A 596 -13.35 29.74 -16.54
C ALA A 596 -13.28 31.27 -16.65
N ALA A 597 -13.86 31.85 -17.71
CA ALA A 597 -13.92 33.30 -17.89
C ALA A 597 -14.84 33.96 -16.84
N VAL A 598 -16.00 33.37 -16.59
CA VAL A 598 -17.00 33.91 -15.65
C VAL A 598 -16.48 33.93 -14.22
N CYS A 599 -15.84 32.85 -13.76
CA CYS A 599 -15.34 32.72 -12.40
C CYS A 599 -14.31 33.80 -12.05
N ILE A 600 -13.33 34.04 -12.93
CA ILE A 600 -12.28 35.03 -12.66
C ILE A 600 -12.77 36.47 -12.82
N GLN A 601 -13.67 36.74 -13.78
CA GLN A 601 -14.29 38.05 -13.95
C GLN A 601 -15.13 38.45 -12.75
N LYS A 602 -15.92 37.49 -12.21
CA LYS A 602 -16.71 37.69 -11.00
C LYS A 602 -15.81 37.98 -9.80
N ALA A 603 -14.72 37.22 -9.63
CA ALA A 603 -13.76 37.41 -8.54
C ALA A 603 -13.06 38.78 -8.61
N ALA A 604 -12.65 39.22 -9.80
CA ALA A 604 -12.05 40.54 -10.01
C ALA A 604 -13.02 41.71 -9.82
N SER A 605 -14.33 41.45 -9.77
CA SER A 605 -15.36 42.45 -9.51
C SER A 605 -15.82 42.46 -8.05
N SER A 606 -15.27 41.59 -7.20
CA SER A 606 -15.67 41.43 -5.80
C SER A 606 -14.49 41.69 -4.85
N ASP A 607 -14.72 42.51 -3.83
CA ASP A 607 -13.79 42.66 -2.71
C ASP A 607 -13.97 41.49 -1.73
N SER A 608 -13.20 40.41 -1.91
CA SER A 608 -13.13 39.30 -0.97
C SER A 608 -11.77 39.29 -0.28
N GLU A 609 -11.78 39.20 1.06
CA GLU A 609 -10.55 38.91 1.79
C GLU A 609 -10.16 37.45 1.62
N ASP A 610 -8.87 37.24 1.40
CA ASP A 610 -8.28 35.92 1.22
C ASP A 610 -7.87 35.28 2.54
N GLN A 611 -8.05 33.96 2.61
CA GLN A 611 -7.37 33.15 3.63
C GLN A 611 -5.86 33.14 3.37
N ARG A 612 -5.08 33.55 4.36
CA ARG A 612 -3.61 33.64 4.28
C ARG A 612 -2.93 32.91 5.42
N LEU A 613 -1.69 32.49 5.17
CA LEU A 613 -0.81 31.94 6.18
C LEU A 613 -0.42 33.02 7.19
N ALA A 614 0.02 32.59 8.36
CA ALA A 614 0.69 33.48 9.31
C ALA A 614 1.94 34.09 8.65
N LYS A 615 2.25 35.35 8.99
CA LYS A 615 3.43 36.05 8.45
C LYS A 615 4.74 35.29 8.65
N SER A 616 4.85 34.52 9.74
CA SER A 616 6.02 33.67 10.05
C SER A 616 6.25 32.55 9.04
N ASP A 617 5.19 32.11 8.36
CA ASP A 617 5.18 30.90 7.54
C ASP A 617 5.13 31.22 6.04
N GLU A 618 4.93 32.50 5.67
CA GLU A 618 4.79 32.95 4.29
C GLU A 618 6.02 32.63 3.41
N TRP A 619 7.21 32.54 4.01
CA TRP A 619 8.43 32.14 3.29
C TRP A 619 8.45 30.65 2.91
N LEU A 620 7.64 29.81 3.57
CA LEU A 620 7.44 28.39 3.25
C LEU A 620 6.32 28.16 2.23
N ARG A 621 5.55 29.20 1.90
CA ARG A 621 4.49 29.08 0.90
C ARG A 621 5.10 28.70 -0.45
N TRP A 622 4.58 27.64 -1.07
CA TRP A 622 4.97 27.17 -2.41
C TRP A 622 3.83 27.27 -3.43
N PHE A 623 2.61 27.60 -2.98
CA PHE A 623 1.42 27.65 -3.81
C PHE A 623 0.84 29.08 -3.92
N ALA A 624 0.04 29.33 -4.95
CA ALA A 624 -0.65 30.60 -5.19
C ALA A 624 -1.91 30.74 -4.32
N TYR A 625 -2.21 31.97 -3.88
CA TYR A 625 -3.50 32.31 -3.27
C TYR A 625 -4.54 32.75 -4.31
N PRO A 626 -5.84 32.72 -3.97
CA PRO A 626 -6.88 33.35 -4.79
C PRO A 626 -6.58 34.81 -5.21
N SER A 627 -6.06 35.63 -4.30
CA SER A 627 -5.71 37.03 -4.55
C SER A 627 -4.52 37.16 -5.50
N ASP A 628 -3.58 36.20 -5.50
CA ASP A 628 -2.50 36.16 -6.48
C ASP A 628 -3.09 35.94 -7.89
N THR A 629 -4.15 35.13 -8.02
CA THR A 629 -4.78 34.85 -9.31
C THR A 629 -5.65 35.99 -9.82
N VAL A 630 -6.38 36.68 -8.93
CA VAL A 630 -7.13 37.90 -9.27
C VAL A 630 -6.18 39.02 -9.70
N ALA A 631 -5.13 39.29 -8.93
CA ALA A 631 -4.15 40.32 -9.28
C ALA A 631 -3.44 40.02 -10.61
N ALA A 632 -3.12 38.75 -10.89
CA ALA A 632 -2.58 38.35 -12.17
C ALA A 632 -3.57 38.58 -13.33
N TYR A 633 -4.86 38.28 -13.14
CA TYR A 633 -5.89 38.54 -14.14
C TYR A 633 -6.07 40.03 -14.43
N GLU A 634 -6.07 40.89 -13.41
CA GLU A 634 -6.16 42.34 -13.58
C GLU A 634 -4.98 42.89 -14.38
N LYS A 635 -3.78 42.36 -14.13
CA LYS A 635 -2.54 42.79 -14.79
C LYS A 635 -2.38 42.27 -16.20
N TYR A 636 -2.57 40.96 -16.41
CA TYR A 636 -2.23 40.30 -17.68
C TYR A 636 -3.46 39.93 -18.52
N ARG A 637 -4.66 39.85 -17.94
CA ARG A 637 -5.89 39.26 -18.54
C ARG A 637 -5.80 37.79 -18.91
N GLU A 638 -4.60 37.24 -18.94
CA GLU A 638 -4.28 35.82 -19.17
C GLU A 638 -3.44 35.25 -18.02
N LYS A 639 -3.03 33.98 -18.17
CA LYS A 639 -2.19 33.34 -17.16
C LYS A 639 -0.81 34.02 -17.15
N PRO A 640 -0.25 34.36 -15.98
CA PRO A 640 1.04 35.05 -15.93
C PRO A 640 2.13 34.18 -16.58
N PRO A 641 3.10 34.82 -17.27
CA PRO A 641 4.22 34.10 -17.88
C PRO A 641 5.01 33.33 -16.82
N LEU A 642 5.51 32.16 -17.20
CA LEU A 642 6.33 31.34 -16.31
C LEU A 642 7.68 32.01 -16.06
N THR A 643 8.10 32.04 -14.81
CA THR A 643 9.44 32.53 -14.43
C THR A 643 10.43 31.37 -14.35
N GLU A 644 11.72 31.63 -14.59
CA GLU A 644 12.76 30.63 -14.33
C GLU A 644 12.94 30.38 -12.81
N LYS A 645 12.86 31.47 -12.02
CA LYS A 645 12.97 31.39 -10.56
C LYS A 645 11.61 31.06 -9.96
N ILE A 646 11.53 29.91 -9.30
CA ILE A 646 10.37 29.48 -8.51
C ILE A 646 10.53 29.99 -7.08
N VAL A 647 9.48 30.55 -6.49
CA VAL A 647 9.47 31.01 -5.09
C VAL A 647 8.91 29.93 -4.16
N GLY A 648 9.59 29.74 -3.04
CA GLY A 648 9.22 28.78 -2.00
C GLY A 648 10.06 27.51 -2.04
N PRO A 649 9.73 26.53 -1.18
CA PRO A 649 10.55 25.33 -0.96
C PRO A 649 10.58 24.35 -2.14
N CYS A 650 9.52 24.28 -2.96
CA CYS A 650 9.41 23.34 -4.08
C CYS A 650 10.19 23.84 -5.31
N GLN A 651 11.25 23.12 -5.68
CA GLN A 651 12.20 23.42 -6.74
C GLN A 651 12.47 22.17 -7.61
N PRO A 652 11.45 21.60 -8.30
CA PRO A 652 11.56 20.34 -9.03
C PRO A 652 12.67 20.31 -10.10
N GLN A 653 13.05 21.46 -10.65
CA GLN A 653 14.17 21.58 -11.60
C GLN A 653 15.53 21.13 -11.01
N ARG A 654 15.69 21.15 -9.68
CA ARG A 654 16.91 20.65 -9.01
C ARG A 654 17.05 19.13 -9.05
N TYR A 655 15.94 18.41 -9.27
CA TYR A 655 15.96 16.96 -9.44
C TYR A 655 16.55 16.57 -10.80
N VAL A 656 16.14 17.27 -11.87
CA VAL A 656 16.59 17.00 -13.25
C VAL A 656 18.04 17.48 -13.48
N GLY A 657 18.42 18.63 -12.92
CA GLY A 657 19.74 19.24 -13.12
C GLY A 657 20.92 18.58 -12.41
N GLY A 658 20.77 17.39 -11.82
CA GLY A 658 21.84 16.65 -11.12
C GLY A 658 22.37 17.29 -9.82
N ALA A 659 21.88 18.48 -9.44
CA ALA A 659 22.38 19.29 -8.32
C ALA A 659 22.00 18.75 -6.91
N THR A 660 21.40 17.56 -6.82
CA THR A 660 21.00 16.94 -5.54
C THR A 660 21.95 15.83 -5.04
N THR A 661 23.20 15.80 -5.51
CA THR A 661 24.29 15.18 -4.75
C THR A 661 24.63 16.05 -3.54
N LEU A 662 23.76 16.02 -2.52
CA LEU A 662 24.10 16.55 -1.21
C LEU A 662 25.31 15.77 -0.69
N GLY A 663 26.40 16.51 -0.50
CA GLY A 663 27.70 15.98 -0.09
C GLY A 663 27.61 15.09 1.13
N ARG A 664 28.18 13.90 0.99
CA ARG A 664 28.56 13.05 2.11
C ARG A 664 29.98 12.58 1.86
N ASP A 665 30.91 13.52 1.92
CA ASP A 665 32.31 13.19 2.13
C ASP A 665 32.43 12.45 3.47
N GLY A 666 33.16 11.35 3.44
CA GLY A 666 33.28 10.42 4.55
C GLY A 666 33.76 11.09 5.82
N VAL A 667 32.93 11.03 6.87
CA VAL A 667 33.38 11.20 8.25
C VAL A 667 33.12 9.87 8.97
N PRO A 668 34.11 9.30 9.69
CA PRO A 668 33.92 8.05 10.41
C PRO A 668 32.84 8.20 11.48
N SER A 669 32.05 7.15 11.62
CA SER A 669 31.00 7.01 12.63
C SER A 669 31.53 7.13 14.06
N THR A 670 31.03 8.12 14.80
CA THR A 670 30.88 8.04 16.28
C THR A 670 29.56 8.68 16.68
N PRO A 671 28.59 7.93 17.24
CA PRO A 671 27.40 8.52 17.81
C PRO A 671 27.60 8.71 19.33
N THR A 672 27.88 9.94 19.74
CA THR A 672 27.58 10.39 21.12
C THR A 672 26.52 11.49 21.04
N SER A 673 25.29 11.09 20.70
CA SER A 673 24.10 11.88 21.06
C SER A 673 23.63 11.39 22.42
N LYS A 674 23.77 12.25 23.44
CA LYS A 674 23.21 12.06 24.76
C LYS A 674 21.68 11.95 24.61
N ARG A 675 21.13 10.75 24.81
CA ARG A 675 19.71 10.55 25.05
C ARG A 675 19.32 11.31 26.32
N GLY A 676 18.66 12.44 26.16
CA GLY A 676 17.93 13.09 27.24
C GLY A 676 16.68 12.28 27.57
N VAL A 677 16.80 11.38 28.55
CA VAL A 677 15.63 10.80 29.23
C VAL A 677 15.04 11.91 30.11
N LYS A 678 14.02 12.61 29.62
CA LYS A 678 13.05 13.27 30.50
C LYS A 678 11.79 12.43 30.49
N GLY A 679 11.62 11.66 31.56
CA GLY A 679 10.36 10.98 31.85
C GLY A 679 9.23 12.00 31.91
N ARG A 680 8.17 11.75 31.14
CA ARG A 680 6.87 12.38 31.36
C ARG A 680 6.08 11.45 32.27
N ILE A 681 6.14 11.75 33.56
CA ILE A 681 5.10 11.37 34.51
C ILE A 681 3.88 12.21 34.11
N TRP A 682 2.88 11.58 33.49
CA TRP A 682 1.57 12.19 33.35
C TRP A 682 0.89 12.10 34.70
N GLY A 683 0.78 13.25 35.37
CA GLY A 683 0.03 13.42 36.59
C GLY A 683 -1.46 13.18 36.34
N ILE A 684 -2.02 12.28 37.15
CA ILE A 684 -3.45 12.10 37.35
C ILE A 684 -4.00 13.39 37.96
N SER A 685 -4.95 14.04 37.29
CA SER A 685 -5.85 15.04 37.86
C SER A 685 -7.24 14.77 37.30
N HIS A 686 -8.03 13.97 38.04
CA HIS A 686 -9.18 14.45 38.82
C HIS A 686 -10.12 15.36 38.02
N PHE A 687 -11.11 14.75 37.36
CA PHE A 687 -12.40 15.38 37.08
C PHE A 687 -13.46 14.69 37.94
N THR A 688 -13.78 15.31 39.06
CA THR A 688 -15.02 15.12 39.81
C THR A 688 -16.14 15.89 39.11
N THR A 689 -17.21 15.16 38.81
CA THR A 689 -18.64 15.53 38.96
C THR A 689 -19.03 17.01 38.95
N PHE A 690 -19.94 17.38 38.06
CA PHE A 690 -21.21 18.07 38.40
C PHE A 690 -22.13 18.17 37.17
N GLY A 691 -23.42 17.84 37.37
CA GLY A 691 -24.56 18.34 36.59
C GLY A 691 -25.06 17.45 35.46
#